data_AF-A0A800JDA0-F1
#
_entry.id   AF-A0A800JDA0-F1
#
_cell.length_a   1.000
_cell.length_b   1.000
_cell.length_c   1.000
_cell.angle_alpha   90.00
_cell.angle_beta   90.00
_cell.angle_gamma   90.00
#
_symmetry.space_group_name_H-M   'P 1'
#
loop_
_entity.id
_entity.type
_entity.pdbx_description
1 polymer ?
#
loop_
_entity_poly.entity_id
_entity_poly.type
_entity_poly.pdbx_seq_one_letter_code
_entity_poly.pdbx_strand_id
1 'polypeptide(L)'
;MEFLPAARNRFASPLMLLLRVHCAQAARRFKEASQRSGFLSVLIVGFLLFYPLLAAGMFYGGLRYVSKFPGLGDLLIERLIFLLFAFLFMLLLFSNVVVGYTNMFKNEESRFLNTLPIPAQSIFRWKLIETAVVASWAFIVLVAPLLLAFGIHQHADWYFYVLTPPLVAVFIMLPSVFGCWIAVAMARFLDRSLFQATAVLLLLAMCYAVKVYLQPEAASEQTLETRVVDLTDRLLAKTEIAQFPFLPSYWLSSTLTHWVEGARAAAGFFAAVLMSNVLFFGFLGFTQTGRHFYASLSSTLSRGSLAGDWSTAMRHAPRLCAQVILLAWFLPVVDFAPLQKYWHGEFAPLTAHYAAQRKSEDIDTQSLGRWLTNHVAALEPRLARGALYHLQPEIRNLYLRSSSGEMRQLGPDLDHLLQSNLRPSLSGLDFARGRTLLRGAAANFAAEPEATLLAPLPLSRVMLLHTLGAPRLEVRTLTFPAQAGADDPLPEQTHRLFLRRQVALVDAEYEATAKKVWITDHANYFEGTLAREGDTLQLTLPGETPDEETGIHGFDLLQMWRTNSTETLDWKHWQLGRLETPVAALPPPPAQAAVLPPLALLAIPLLALLAWVFNSRTAHLLAATAVIGLFIAFMAGSEHWLARLDGTGGGSAFGISGWRFLGVGAWLMLAAALLQAITTIWQSPLAARFEKWFERWQEKRNVFKYEPGLAERIFKKIPGLPSDVLAVLLKDIRMFWRDTAQWGQSLILFGILGVYILNLRFFTEQFTTLFTGGRFGGDYFFKLVSFMNLAACALNLATLTTRFVYPQFSLEGKRLWIVGLSPLGLSRVVKVKFMLASVISLLISLPLIWFSCSMLRLPLGQVVFFMAAISIMSVALNGLAVGMGVMYPNLKEDNPSKIVAGFGGTFCLVLSFVYIGLAVMLLGAGSPFGSPWQVFGRHPMEIRMIYLGMFLVFSTIVGLGPLSYALTRVKKFEH
;
A
#
# COMPACT_ATOMS: atom_id res chain seq x y z
N MET A 1 72.48 9.09 37.78
CA MET A 1 71.13 9.48 37.36
C MET A 1 70.55 8.33 36.55
N GLU A 2 69.95 7.36 37.24
CA GLU A 2 69.28 6.22 36.63
C GLU A 2 67.95 6.66 36.03
N PHE A 3 67.73 6.30 34.77
CA PHE A 3 66.45 6.39 34.11
C PHE A 3 65.45 5.50 34.86
N LEU A 4 64.41 6.13 35.40
CA LEU A 4 63.24 5.42 35.93
C LEU A 4 62.74 4.42 34.88
N PRO A 5 62.54 3.14 35.24
CA PRO A 5 62.05 2.14 34.31
C PRO A 5 60.68 2.60 33.82
N ALA A 6 60.55 2.72 32.50
CA ALA A 6 59.30 3.02 31.83
C ALA A 6 58.24 2.01 32.31
N ALA A 7 57.36 2.48 33.21
CA ALA A 7 56.13 1.79 33.54
C ALA A 7 55.33 1.69 32.24
N ARG A 8 55.50 0.55 31.56
CA ARG A 8 54.78 0.14 30.36
C ARG A 8 53.35 -0.21 30.77
N ASN A 9 52.65 0.75 31.36
CA ASN A 9 51.22 0.67 31.60
C ASN A 9 50.58 0.63 30.22
N ARG A 10 50.15 -0.57 29.84
CA ARG A 10 49.43 -0.90 28.60
C ARG A 10 48.34 0.16 28.39
N PHE A 11 48.59 1.12 27.50
CA PHE A 11 47.54 2.04 27.04
C PHE A 11 46.43 1.15 26.47
N ALA A 12 45.28 1.10 27.16
CA ALA A 12 44.11 0.41 26.65
C ALA A 12 43.85 0.94 25.23
N SER A 13 43.52 0.05 24.28
CA SER A 13 43.18 0.50 22.92
C SER A 13 42.15 1.64 23.01
N PRO A 14 42.24 2.70 22.19
CA PRO A 14 41.33 3.84 22.29
C PRO A 14 39.85 3.44 22.28
N LEU A 15 39.53 2.36 21.56
CA LEU A 15 38.20 1.74 21.57
C LEU A 15 37.81 1.17 22.94
N MET A 16 38.71 0.45 23.61
CA MET A 16 38.44 -0.13 24.93
C MET A 16 38.29 0.97 26.00
N LEU A 17 39.02 2.07 25.87
CA LEU A 17 38.84 3.25 26.72
C LEU A 17 37.44 3.85 26.55
N LEU A 18 37.03 4.12 25.31
CA LEU A 18 35.68 4.64 25.00
C LEU A 18 34.60 3.69 25.55
N LEU A 19 34.71 2.39 25.26
CA LEU A 19 33.76 1.39 25.74
C LEU A 19 33.67 1.37 27.26
N ARG A 20 34.80 1.37 27.99
CA ARG A 20 34.82 1.43 29.46
C ARG A 20 34.17 2.69 30.02
N VAL A 21 34.47 3.86 29.44
CA VAL A 21 33.88 5.13 29.87
C VAL A 21 32.37 5.11 29.68
N HIS A 22 31.89 4.67 28.52
CA HIS A 22 30.45 4.62 28.25
C HIS A 22 29.74 3.55 29.08
N CYS A 23 30.34 2.38 29.32
CA CYS A 23 29.79 1.40 30.26
C CYS A 23 29.72 1.95 31.69
N ALA A 24 30.76 2.65 32.16
CA ALA A 24 30.75 3.28 33.49
C ALA A 24 29.70 4.40 33.58
N GLN A 25 29.54 5.20 32.53
CA GLN A 25 28.47 6.21 32.45
C GLN A 25 27.08 5.57 32.47
N ALA A 26 26.86 4.49 31.71
CA ALA A 26 25.60 3.76 31.69
C ALA A 26 25.27 3.16 33.06
N ALA A 27 26.23 2.50 33.71
CA ALA A 27 26.07 1.95 35.05
C ALA A 27 25.75 3.03 36.10
N ARG A 28 26.42 4.19 36.03
CA ARG A 28 26.14 5.34 36.91
C ARG A 28 24.76 5.92 36.66
N ARG A 29 24.34 6.09 35.38
CA ARG A 29 22.99 6.56 35.02
C ARG A 29 21.92 5.60 35.53
N PHE A 30 22.14 4.29 35.42
CA PHE A 30 21.22 3.28 35.94
C PHE A 30 21.11 3.35 37.47
N LYS A 31 22.26 3.46 38.16
CA LYS A 31 22.28 3.62 39.63
C LYS A 31 21.58 4.92 40.07
N GLU A 32 21.82 6.03 39.38
CA GLU A 32 21.17 7.31 39.65
C GLU A 32 19.66 7.24 39.39
N ALA A 33 19.23 6.58 38.31
CA ALA A 33 17.81 6.36 38.02
C ALA A 33 17.12 5.52 39.11
N SER A 34 17.77 4.44 39.56
CA SER A 34 17.27 3.59 40.64
C SER A 34 17.13 4.32 41.98
N GLN A 35 18.00 5.30 42.24
CA GLN A 35 17.99 6.08 43.48
C GLN A 35 16.95 7.21 43.48
N ARG A 36 16.48 7.67 42.31
CA ARG A 36 15.48 8.76 42.22
C ARG A 36 14.07 8.32 42.59
N SER A 37 13.67 7.08 42.28
CA SER A 37 12.36 6.52 42.68
C SER A 37 12.34 4.99 42.59
N GLY A 38 12.17 4.33 43.74
CA GLY A 38 12.09 2.87 43.83
C GLY A 38 10.84 2.31 43.14
N PHE A 39 9.67 2.91 43.37
CA PHE A 39 8.40 2.52 42.73
C PHE A 39 8.50 2.56 41.19
N LEU A 40 9.12 3.61 40.66
CA LEU A 40 9.29 3.78 39.22
C LEU A 40 10.23 2.73 38.62
N SER A 41 11.33 2.45 39.30
CA SER A 41 12.27 1.42 38.85
C SER A 41 11.60 0.04 38.82
N VAL A 42 10.78 -0.28 39.83
CA VAL A 42 9.96 -1.50 39.86
C VAL A 42 8.95 -1.54 38.71
N LEU A 43 8.29 -0.42 38.40
CA LEU A 43 7.30 -0.36 37.32
C LEU A 43 7.95 -0.52 35.93
N ILE A 44 9.11 0.10 35.69
CA ILE A 44 9.86 -0.06 34.43
C ILE A 44 10.36 -1.51 34.28
N VAL A 45 10.97 -2.07 35.33
CA VAL A 45 11.44 -3.47 35.32
C VAL A 45 10.27 -4.43 35.13
N GLY A 46 9.16 -4.20 35.84
CA GLY A 46 7.93 -4.96 35.71
C GLY A 46 7.38 -4.92 34.29
N PHE A 47 7.34 -3.74 33.65
CA PHE A 47 6.93 -3.62 32.25
C PHE A 47 7.88 -4.35 31.30
N LEU A 48 9.21 -4.19 31.47
CA LEU A 48 10.22 -4.86 30.63
C LEU A 48 10.20 -6.39 30.77
N LEU A 49 9.75 -6.93 31.90
CA LEU A 49 9.56 -8.37 32.11
C LEU A 49 8.18 -8.85 31.63
N PHE A 50 7.13 -8.08 31.88
CA PHE A 50 5.75 -8.44 31.54
C PHE A 50 5.48 -8.36 30.04
N TYR A 51 6.01 -7.34 29.36
CA TYR A 51 5.77 -7.13 27.93
C TYR A 51 6.22 -8.33 27.07
N PRO A 52 7.46 -8.87 27.20
CA PRO A 52 7.87 -10.03 26.43
C PRO A 52 7.02 -11.27 26.71
N LEU A 53 6.58 -11.48 27.95
CA LEU A 53 5.72 -12.61 28.31
C LEU A 53 4.34 -12.50 27.65
N LEU A 54 3.72 -11.32 27.72
CA LEU A 54 2.44 -11.07 27.06
C LEU A 54 2.56 -11.21 25.53
N ALA A 55 3.60 -10.61 24.94
CA ALA A 55 3.88 -10.72 23.51
C ALA A 55 4.10 -12.17 23.07
N ALA A 56 4.87 -12.95 23.84
CA ALA A 56 5.10 -14.37 23.56
C ALA A 56 3.80 -15.17 23.64
N GLY A 57 2.95 -14.89 24.63
CA GLY A 57 1.62 -15.49 24.74
C GLY A 57 0.72 -15.17 23.54
N MET A 58 0.72 -13.92 23.07
CA MET A 58 -0.02 -13.51 21.87
C MET A 58 0.51 -14.18 20.59
N PHE A 59 1.83 -14.21 20.40
CA PHE A 59 2.45 -14.88 19.26
C PHE A 59 2.17 -16.38 19.27
N TYR A 60 2.30 -17.04 20.43
CA TYR A 60 2.00 -18.45 20.58
C TYR A 60 0.52 -18.75 20.28
N GLY A 61 -0.40 -17.91 20.75
CA GLY A 61 -1.82 -18.00 20.42
C GLY A 61 -2.08 -17.87 18.92
N GLY A 62 -1.39 -16.93 18.26
CA GLY A 62 -1.45 -16.74 16.81
C GLY A 62 -0.92 -17.95 16.03
N LEU A 63 0.27 -18.45 16.38
CA LEU A 63 0.89 -19.61 15.73
C LEU A 63 0.04 -20.87 15.90
N ARG A 64 -0.41 -21.17 17.14
CA ARG A 64 -1.31 -22.30 17.44
C ARG A 64 -2.65 -22.21 16.69
N TYR A 65 -3.08 -21.01 16.35
CA TYR A 65 -4.28 -20.83 15.56
C TYR A 65 -4.04 -21.11 14.08
N VAL A 66 -2.92 -20.63 13.53
CA VAL A 66 -2.50 -20.91 12.13
C VAL A 66 -2.25 -22.41 11.91
N SER A 67 -1.69 -23.13 12.89
CA SER A 67 -1.43 -24.57 12.78
C SER A 67 -2.69 -25.43 12.73
N LYS A 68 -3.90 -24.88 12.99
CA LYS A 68 -5.16 -25.62 12.89
C LYS A 68 -5.58 -25.91 11.45
N PHE A 69 -4.98 -25.25 10.47
CA PHE A 69 -5.27 -25.47 9.05
C PHE A 69 -4.53 -26.72 8.56
N PRO A 70 -5.25 -27.82 8.23
CA PRO A 70 -4.63 -29.08 7.82
C PRO A 70 -3.81 -28.88 6.54
N GLY A 71 -2.53 -29.26 6.54
CA GLY A 71 -1.62 -29.18 5.39
C GLY A 71 -1.11 -27.78 5.02
N LEU A 72 -1.79 -26.70 5.45
CA LEU A 72 -1.40 -25.31 5.15
C LEU A 72 -0.72 -24.60 6.32
N GLY A 73 -1.03 -24.99 7.57
CA GLY A 73 -0.58 -24.29 8.77
C GLY A 73 0.93 -24.16 8.88
N ASP A 74 1.66 -25.27 8.73
CA ASP A 74 3.13 -25.29 8.88
C ASP A 74 3.83 -24.50 7.77
N LEU A 75 3.37 -24.64 6.53
CA LEU A 75 3.88 -23.88 5.39
C LEU A 75 3.66 -22.37 5.57
N LEU A 76 2.49 -21.96 6.09
CA LEU A 76 2.18 -20.56 6.39
C LEU A 76 3.08 -20.01 7.51
N ILE A 77 3.33 -20.79 8.56
CA ILE A 77 4.21 -20.40 9.66
C ILE A 77 5.64 -20.21 9.15
N GLU A 78 6.15 -21.14 8.34
CA GLU A 78 7.46 -21.03 7.71
C GLU A 78 7.57 -19.74 6.89
N ARG A 79 6.59 -19.47 6.02
CA ARG A 79 6.53 -18.27 5.17
C ARG A 79 6.44 -16.98 5.98
N LEU A 80 5.71 -17.00 7.09
CA LEU A 80 5.57 -15.86 8.00
C LEU A 80 6.92 -15.51 8.65
N ILE A 81 7.72 -16.50 9.04
CA ILE A 81 9.07 -16.31 9.59
C ILE A 81 9.95 -15.61 8.55
N PHE A 82 9.99 -16.11 7.31
CA PHE A 82 10.76 -15.50 6.22
C PHE A 82 10.35 -14.04 5.96
N LEU A 83 9.04 -13.80 5.82
CA LEU A 83 8.49 -12.48 5.53
C LEU A 83 8.78 -11.50 6.67
N LEU A 84 8.62 -11.94 7.91
CA LEU A 84 8.91 -11.12 9.07
C LEU A 84 10.38 -10.72 9.11
N PHE A 85 11.32 -11.67 9.04
CA PHE A 85 12.74 -11.33 9.12
C PHE A 85 13.20 -10.47 7.94
N ALA A 86 12.62 -10.64 6.75
CA ALA A 86 12.88 -9.77 5.61
C ALA A 86 12.41 -8.32 5.89
N PHE A 87 11.20 -8.15 6.42
CA PHE A 87 10.69 -6.83 6.81
C PHE A 87 11.52 -6.20 7.91
N LEU A 88 11.87 -6.98 8.94
CA LEU A 88 12.69 -6.51 10.05
C LEU A 88 14.12 -6.16 9.62
N PHE A 89 14.71 -6.90 8.67
CA PHE A 89 15.99 -6.55 8.07
C PHE A 89 15.94 -5.17 7.42
N MET A 90 14.92 -4.90 6.59
CA MET A 90 14.75 -3.61 5.92
C MET A 90 14.51 -2.46 6.92
N LEU A 91 13.70 -2.71 7.95
CA LEU A 91 13.45 -1.74 9.02
C LEU A 91 14.74 -1.43 9.80
N LEU A 92 15.51 -2.47 10.16
CA LEU A 92 16.80 -2.33 10.83
C LEU A 92 17.81 -1.58 9.97
N LEU A 93 17.91 -1.92 8.68
CA LEU A 93 18.80 -1.23 7.74
C LEU A 93 18.50 0.27 7.72
N PHE A 94 17.25 0.64 7.51
CA PHE A 94 16.82 2.04 7.45
C PHE A 94 16.99 2.75 8.79
N SER A 95 16.68 2.08 9.90
CA SER A 95 16.92 2.60 11.26
C SER A 95 18.41 2.92 11.47
N ASN A 96 19.30 2.01 11.07
CA ASN A 96 20.75 2.22 11.17
C ASN A 96 21.25 3.37 10.27
N VAL A 97 20.64 3.61 9.11
CA VAL A 97 20.96 4.79 8.27
C VAL A 97 20.62 6.10 9.00
N VAL A 98 19.40 6.20 9.54
CA VAL A 98 18.90 7.44 10.17
C VAL A 98 19.61 7.70 11.51
N VAL A 99 19.70 6.69 12.36
CA VAL A 99 20.38 6.77 13.66
C VAL A 99 21.87 6.99 13.45
N GLY A 100 22.50 6.23 12.54
CA GLY A 100 23.92 6.36 12.22
C GLY A 100 24.27 7.75 11.72
N TYR A 101 23.49 8.31 10.79
CA TYR A 101 23.73 9.68 10.30
C TYR A 101 23.69 10.71 11.44
N THR A 102 22.67 10.62 12.30
CA THR A 102 22.50 11.56 13.41
C THR A 102 23.62 11.41 14.45
N ASN A 103 23.94 10.17 14.82
CA ASN A 103 24.96 9.89 15.83
C ASN A 103 26.38 10.25 15.34
N MET A 104 26.69 10.00 14.08
CA MET A 104 28.03 10.20 13.54
C MET A 104 28.32 11.66 13.16
N PHE A 105 27.35 12.37 12.57
CA PHE A 105 27.59 13.69 11.97
C PHE A 105 26.96 14.88 12.73
N LYS A 106 25.88 14.65 13.51
CA LYS A 106 25.21 15.72 14.28
C LYS A 106 25.58 15.75 15.76
N ASN A 107 25.96 14.61 16.34
CA ASN A 107 26.25 14.51 17.77
C ASN A 107 27.48 15.36 18.17
N GLU A 108 27.35 16.15 19.23
CA GLU A 108 28.44 16.99 19.75
C GLU A 108 29.62 16.14 20.23
N GLU A 109 29.34 14.96 20.77
CA GLU A 109 30.36 14.00 21.21
C GLU A 109 31.27 13.62 20.04
N SER A 110 30.71 13.35 18.86
CA SER A 110 31.51 13.02 17.67
C SER A 110 32.42 14.17 17.27
N ARG A 111 31.97 15.43 17.43
CA ARG A 111 32.81 16.61 17.17
C ARG A 111 33.93 16.73 18.21
N PHE A 112 33.60 16.56 19.49
CA PHE A 112 34.57 16.59 20.59
C PHE A 112 35.61 15.47 20.49
N LEU A 113 35.20 14.23 20.15
CA LEU A 113 36.14 13.12 19.98
C LEU A 113 37.15 13.36 18.84
N ASN A 114 36.77 14.12 17.82
CA ASN A 114 37.67 14.49 16.72
C ASN A 114 38.66 15.61 17.09
N THR A 115 38.42 16.37 18.17
CA THR A 115 39.42 17.31 18.69
C THR A 115 40.44 16.63 19.60
N LEU A 116 40.17 15.39 20.01
CA LEU A 116 41.09 14.56 20.79
C LEU A 116 42.03 13.78 19.86
N PRO A 117 43.21 13.35 20.33
CA PRO A 117 44.16 12.53 19.56
C PRO A 117 43.68 11.07 19.43
N ILE A 118 42.42 10.86 19.09
CA ILE A 118 41.81 9.54 18.87
C ILE A 118 41.68 9.32 17.36
N PRO A 119 42.24 8.23 16.80
CA PRO A 119 42.12 7.94 15.37
C PRO A 119 40.66 7.85 14.91
N ALA A 120 40.32 8.44 13.76
CA ALA A 120 38.97 8.42 13.20
C ALA A 120 38.40 7.00 13.02
N GLN A 121 39.27 6.00 12.80
CA GLN A 121 38.87 4.59 12.77
C GLN A 121 38.32 4.11 14.12
N SER A 122 38.93 4.49 15.24
CA SER A 122 38.47 4.13 16.58
C SER A 122 37.15 4.82 16.93
N ILE A 123 36.99 6.08 16.50
CA ILE A 123 35.73 6.83 16.63
C ILE A 123 34.63 6.14 15.82
N PHE A 124 34.91 5.78 14.56
CA PHE A 124 33.96 5.07 13.70
C PHE A 124 33.53 3.73 14.31
N ARG A 125 34.47 2.91 14.79
CA ARG A 125 34.17 1.62 15.42
C ARG A 125 33.25 1.79 16.62
N TRP A 126 33.52 2.77 17.48
CA TRP A 126 32.66 3.08 18.62
C TRP A 126 31.26 3.51 18.16
N LYS A 127 31.19 4.45 17.21
CA LYS A 127 29.91 4.95 16.70
C LYS A 127 29.11 3.89 15.95
N LEU A 128 29.77 2.92 15.30
CA LEU A 128 29.14 1.75 14.69
C LEU A 128 28.51 0.85 15.76
N ILE A 129 29.23 0.51 16.83
CA ILE A 129 28.70 -0.30 17.95
C ILE A 129 27.53 0.43 18.62
N GLU A 130 27.70 1.71 18.95
CA GLU A 130 26.66 2.52 19.57
C GLU A 130 25.40 2.58 18.69
N THR A 131 25.57 2.82 17.39
CA THR A 131 24.45 2.84 16.43
C THR A 131 23.78 1.48 16.33
N ALA A 132 24.54 0.38 16.29
CA ALA A 132 23.98 -0.97 16.23
C ALA A 132 23.12 -1.29 17.46
N VAL A 133 23.58 -0.95 18.66
CA VAL A 133 22.81 -1.16 19.90
C VAL A 133 21.57 -0.26 19.95
N VAL A 134 21.70 1.03 19.64
CA VAL A 134 20.60 2.00 19.69
C VAL A 134 19.56 1.74 18.59
N ALA A 135 19.94 1.22 17.43
CA ALA A 135 19.00 0.91 16.35
C ALA A 135 18.28 -0.43 16.55
N SER A 136 18.87 -1.38 17.30
CA SER A 136 18.36 -2.76 17.41
C SER A 136 17.60 -3.10 18.70
N TRP A 137 17.59 -2.25 19.74
CA TRP A 137 16.91 -2.59 21.00
C TRP A 137 15.42 -2.92 20.81
N ALA A 138 14.69 -2.14 20.00
CA ALA A 138 13.27 -2.37 19.75
C ALA A 138 13.03 -3.66 18.95
N PHE A 139 13.97 -3.99 18.05
CA PHE A 139 13.94 -5.25 17.31
C PHE A 139 14.11 -6.45 18.26
N ILE A 140 15.06 -6.41 19.20
CA ILE A 140 15.26 -7.49 20.17
C ILE A 140 13.99 -7.69 21.02
N VAL A 141 13.39 -6.59 21.49
CA VAL A 141 12.15 -6.60 22.28
C VAL A 141 10.98 -7.23 21.51
N LEU A 142 10.94 -7.12 20.18
CA LEU A 142 9.92 -7.73 19.33
C LEU A 142 10.22 -9.19 18.96
N VAL A 143 11.48 -9.49 18.61
CA VAL A 143 11.89 -10.80 18.08
C VAL A 143 12.06 -11.85 19.16
N ALA A 144 12.57 -11.49 20.34
CA ALA A 144 12.76 -12.42 21.44
C ALA A 144 11.46 -13.16 21.84
N PRO A 145 10.32 -12.49 22.10
CA PRO A 145 9.09 -13.18 22.46
C PRO A 145 8.50 -14.02 21.32
N LEU A 146 8.69 -13.60 20.06
CA LEU A 146 8.26 -14.38 18.91
C LEU A 146 9.07 -15.67 18.77
N LEU A 147 10.40 -15.61 18.85
CA LEU A 147 11.24 -16.79 18.72
C LEU A 147 11.03 -17.77 19.88
N LEU A 148 10.76 -17.24 21.07
CA LEU A 148 10.31 -18.03 22.21
C LEU A 148 9.00 -18.75 21.88
N ALA A 149 8.00 -18.03 21.36
CA ALA A 149 6.71 -18.61 20.97
C ALA A 149 6.83 -19.63 19.84
N PHE A 150 7.67 -19.37 18.84
CA PHE A 150 7.94 -20.25 17.71
C PHE A 150 8.61 -21.55 18.15
N GLY A 151 9.66 -21.46 18.98
CA GLY A 151 10.32 -22.62 19.56
C GLY A 151 9.37 -23.48 20.39
N ILE A 152 8.52 -22.86 21.22
CA ILE A 152 7.54 -23.58 22.05
C ILE A 152 6.48 -24.25 21.17
N HIS A 153 5.99 -23.54 20.15
CA HIS A 153 4.96 -24.04 19.24
C HIS A 153 5.42 -25.26 18.44
N GLN A 154 6.65 -25.21 17.93
CA GLN A 154 7.21 -26.28 17.12
C GLN A 154 7.96 -27.34 17.94
N HIS A 155 7.83 -27.32 19.27
CA HIS A 155 8.48 -28.28 20.18
C HIS A 155 10.01 -28.37 20.02
N ALA A 156 10.68 -27.23 19.88
CA ALA A 156 12.14 -27.16 19.70
C ALA A 156 12.93 -27.60 20.95
N ASP A 157 14.08 -28.24 20.71
CA ASP A 157 15.05 -28.64 21.73
C ASP A 157 15.58 -27.45 22.56
N TRP A 158 16.02 -27.69 23.80
CA TRP A 158 16.51 -26.61 24.69
C TRP A 158 17.70 -25.81 24.11
N TYR A 159 18.55 -26.44 23.31
CA TYR A 159 19.70 -25.79 22.67
C TYR A 159 19.29 -24.67 21.71
N PHE A 160 18.09 -24.75 21.11
CA PHE A 160 17.54 -23.72 20.24
C PHE A 160 17.47 -22.37 20.96
N TYR A 161 16.97 -22.35 22.20
CA TYR A 161 16.81 -21.11 22.98
C TYR A 161 18.14 -20.48 23.41
N VAL A 162 19.20 -21.29 23.53
CA VAL A 162 20.54 -20.82 23.91
C VAL A 162 21.32 -20.29 22.70
N LEU A 163 21.17 -20.93 21.53
CA LEU A 163 21.92 -20.60 20.32
C LEU A 163 21.23 -19.56 19.43
N THR A 164 19.92 -19.35 19.60
CA THR A 164 19.17 -18.32 18.88
C THR A 164 19.63 -16.89 19.21
N PRO A 165 19.81 -16.47 20.49
CA PRO A 165 20.28 -15.11 20.81
C PRO A 165 21.61 -14.70 20.15
N PRO A 166 22.69 -15.50 20.17
CA PRO A 166 23.91 -15.13 19.46
C PRO A 166 23.73 -15.09 17.94
N LEU A 167 22.90 -15.97 17.36
CA LEU A 167 22.58 -15.93 15.94
C LEU A 167 21.86 -14.63 15.53
N VAL A 168 20.90 -14.20 16.34
CA VAL A 168 20.20 -12.91 16.16
C VAL A 168 21.16 -11.73 16.32
N ALA A 169 22.10 -11.78 17.27
CA ALA A 169 23.11 -10.74 17.45
C ALA A 169 24.03 -10.61 16.22
N VAL A 170 24.43 -11.75 15.63
CA VAL A 170 25.21 -11.81 14.39
C VAL A 170 24.40 -11.24 13.23
N PHE A 171 23.11 -11.58 13.12
CA PHE A 171 22.21 -11.01 12.11
C PHE A 171 22.09 -9.48 12.20
N ILE A 172 22.00 -8.90 13.41
CA ILE A 172 21.89 -7.44 13.62
C ILE A 172 23.12 -6.68 13.06
N MET A 173 24.30 -7.28 13.04
CA MET A 173 25.53 -6.61 12.60
C MET A 173 25.51 -6.23 11.12
N LEU A 174 24.94 -7.04 10.23
CA LEU A 174 24.89 -6.75 8.79
C LEU A 174 24.11 -5.47 8.45
N PRO A 175 22.82 -5.31 8.85
CA PRO A 175 22.09 -4.08 8.59
C PRO A 175 22.73 -2.86 9.28
N SER A 176 23.44 -3.05 10.40
CA SER A 176 24.20 -1.98 11.05
C SER A 176 25.42 -1.52 10.24
N VAL A 177 26.21 -2.45 9.70
CA VAL A 177 27.36 -2.11 8.84
C VAL A 177 26.88 -1.45 7.55
N PHE A 178 25.93 -2.07 6.84
CA PHE A 178 25.40 -1.51 5.60
C PHE A 178 24.69 -0.17 5.82
N GLY A 179 23.89 -0.04 6.88
CA GLY A 179 23.23 1.22 7.23
C GLY A 179 24.23 2.33 7.53
N CYS A 180 25.31 2.04 8.25
CA CYS A 180 26.37 3.02 8.51
C CYS A 180 27.17 3.38 7.24
N TRP A 181 27.43 2.44 6.34
CA TRP A 181 28.08 2.73 5.06
C TRP A 181 27.23 3.63 4.19
N ILE A 182 25.92 3.35 4.11
CA ILE A 182 24.96 4.21 3.44
C ILE A 182 24.95 5.59 4.11
N ALA A 183 24.94 5.70 5.45
CA ALA A 183 24.99 6.98 6.14
C ALA A 183 26.28 7.77 5.85
N VAL A 184 27.44 7.11 5.80
CA VAL A 184 28.73 7.73 5.43
C VAL A 184 28.73 8.19 3.97
N ALA A 185 28.28 7.34 3.05
CA ALA A 185 28.15 7.69 1.64
C ALA A 185 27.18 8.87 1.45
N MET A 186 26.06 8.86 2.15
CA MET A 186 25.07 9.94 2.14
C MET A 186 25.66 11.24 2.67
N ALA A 187 26.37 11.23 3.80
CA ALA A 187 27.02 12.44 4.32
C ALA A 187 28.07 12.99 3.33
N ARG A 188 28.76 12.11 2.60
CA ARG A 188 29.73 12.52 1.59
C ARG A 188 29.11 13.11 0.33
N PHE A 189 28.01 12.55 -0.16
CA PHE A 189 27.48 12.89 -1.50
C PHE A 189 26.17 13.69 -1.50
N LEU A 190 25.37 13.61 -0.44
CA LEU A 190 24.07 14.28 -0.32
C LEU A 190 24.15 15.46 0.65
N ASP A 191 23.60 16.60 0.23
CA ASP A 191 23.45 17.77 1.08
C ASP A 191 22.16 17.75 1.91
N ARG A 192 22.08 18.61 2.93
CA ARG A 192 20.99 18.63 3.94
C ARG A 192 19.58 18.74 3.34
N SER A 193 19.37 19.45 2.23
CA SER A 193 18.06 19.56 1.56
C SER A 193 17.80 18.43 0.55
N LEU A 194 18.85 17.92 -0.12
CA LEU A 194 18.77 16.74 -0.98
C LEU A 194 18.48 15.48 -0.16
N PHE A 195 18.97 15.40 1.07
CA PHE A 195 18.60 14.37 2.05
C PHE A 195 17.09 14.37 2.33
N GLN A 196 16.50 15.56 2.52
CA GLN A 196 15.06 15.68 2.76
C GLN A 196 14.25 15.26 1.53
N ALA A 197 14.65 15.72 0.34
CA ALA A 197 14.01 15.35 -0.91
C ALA A 197 14.12 13.83 -1.17
N THR A 198 15.32 13.25 -1.05
CA THR A 198 15.55 11.81 -1.26
C THR A 198 14.84 10.93 -0.25
N ALA A 199 14.82 11.29 1.03
CA ALA A 199 14.12 10.53 2.05
C ALA A 199 12.60 10.56 1.82
N VAL A 200 12.04 11.71 1.44
CA VAL A 200 10.61 11.83 1.07
C VAL A 200 10.29 11.02 -0.17
N LEU A 201 11.14 11.13 -1.20
CA LEU A 201 10.97 10.43 -2.45
C LEU A 201 11.10 8.91 -2.29
N LEU A 202 12.08 8.42 -1.52
CA LEU A 202 12.23 6.99 -1.19
C LEU A 202 11.05 6.47 -0.35
N LEU A 203 10.54 7.26 0.59
CA LEU A 203 9.40 6.88 1.40
C LEU A 203 8.11 6.83 0.55
N LEU A 204 7.88 7.82 -0.31
CA LEU A 204 6.75 7.81 -1.25
C LEU A 204 6.86 6.65 -2.25
N ALA A 205 8.07 6.38 -2.75
CA ALA A 205 8.34 5.23 -3.63
C ALA A 205 8.12 3.90 -2.92
N MET A 206 8.54 3.78 -1.65
CA MET A 206 8.29 2.59 -0.84
C MET A 206 6.79 2.42 -0.57
N CYS A 207 6.07 3.48 -0.21
CA CYS A 207 4.61 3.43 -0.02
C CYS A 207 3.89 3.05 -1.32
N TYR A 208 4.32 3.60 -2.46
CA TYR A 208 3.76 3.27 -3.76
C TYR A 208 4.10 1.83 -4.18
N ALA A 209 5.35 1.39 -4.02
CA ALA A 209 5.79 0.03 -4.30
C ALA A 209 5.02 -0.98 -3.44
N VAL A 210 4.84 -0.70 -2.15
CA VAL A 210 4.02 -1.51 -1.24
C VAL A 210 2.55 -1.52 -1.69
N LYS A 211 1.99 -0.38 -2.10
CA LYS A 211 0.61 -0.30 -2.64
C LYS A 211 0.47 -1.14 -3.92
N VAL A 212 1.38 -1.01 -4.89
CA VAL A 212 1.35 -1.78 -6.15
C VAL A 212 1.58 -3.26 -5.90
N TYR A 213 2.47 -3.60 -4.98
CA TYR A 213 2.78 -4.98 -4.65
C TYR A 213 1.64 -5.67 -3.89
N LEU A 214 1.02 -4.98 -2.94
CA LEU A 214 -0.11 -5.48 -2.15
C LEU A 214 -1.47 -5.30 -2.83
N GLN A 215 -1.54 -4.66 -4.00
CA GLN A 215 -2.80 -4.55 -4.75
C GLN A 215 -3.32 -5.96 -5.06
N PRO A 216 -4.55 -6.30 -4.63
CA PRO A 216 -5.14 -7.59 -4.92
C PRO A 216 -5.20 -7.82 -6.44
N GLU A 217 -4.75 -8.99 -6.91
CA GLU A 217 -5.37 -9.54 -8.11
C GLU A 217 -6.85 -9.71 -7.75
N ALA A 218 -7.76 -9.05 -8.50
CA ALA A 218 -9.18 -9.00 -8.18
C ALA A 218 -9.73 -10.42 -7.92
N ALA A 219 -10.07 -10.68 -6.66
CA ALA A 219 -10.83 -11.85 -6.25
C ALA A 219 -12.28 -11.40 -6.12
N SER A 220 -13.17 -11.96 -6.95
CA SER A 220 -14.61 -11.89 -6.70
C SER A 220 -14.97 -12.93 -5.63
N GLU A 221 -15.98 -12.61 -4.81
CA GLU A 221 -16.46 -13.42 -3.67
C GLU A 221 -16.84 -14.88 -4.04
N GLN A 222 -16.98 -15.22 -5.33
CA GLN A 222 -17.38 -16.56 -5.79
C GLN A 222 -16.23 -17.57 -5.99
N THR A 223 -14.97 -17.15 -5.97
CA THR A 223 -13.82 -18.08 -6.00
C THR A 223 -13.35 -18.50 -4.60
N LEU A 224 -13.92 -17.89 -3.55
CA LEU A 224 -13.54 -18.13 -2.16
C LEU A 224 -13.99 -19.50 -1.62
N GLU A 225 -15.03 -20.11 -2.18
CA GLU A 225 -15.59 -21.35 -1.64
C GLU A 225 -15.01 -22.64 -2.27
N THR A 226 -14.37 -22.60 -3.44
CA THR A 226 -14.00 -23.84 -4.16
C THR A 226 -12.50 -24.07 -4.39
N ARG A 227 -11.60 -23.10 -4.20
CA ARG A 227 -10.14 -23.34 -4.31
C ARG A 227 -9.31 -22.58 -3.28
N VAL A 228 -9.33 -23.08 -2.05
CA VAL A 228 -8.38 -22.70 -0.98
C VAL A 228 -6.92 -22.85 -1.45
N VAL A 229 -6.62 -23.84 -2.31
CA VAL A 229 -5.27 -24.09 -2.84
C VAL A 229 -4.80 -23.00 -3.82
N ASP A 230 -5.64 -22.53 -4.74
CA ASP A 230 -5.26 -21.47 -5.72
C ASP A 230 -5.13 -20.09 -5.03
N LEU A 231 -5.91 -19.84 -3.98
CA LEU A 231 -5.74 -18.66 -3.13
C LEU A 231 -4.41 -18.70 -2.36
N THR A 232 -4.01 -19.89 -1.89
CA THR A 232 -2.75 -20.08 -1.17
C THR A 232 -1.55 -19.87 -2.09
N ASP A 233 -1.54 -20.47 -3.28
CA ASP A 233 -0.44 -20.30 -4.24
C ASP A 233 -0.29 -18.85 -4.73
N ARG A 234 -1.40 -18.12 -4.93
CA ARG A 234 -1.35 -16.71 -5.34
C ARG A 234 -0.91 -15.76 -4.21
N LEU A 235 -1.30 -16.03 -2.96
CA LEU A 235 -0.82 -15.27 -1.80
C LEU A 235 0.66 -15.59 -1.50
N LEU A 236 1.07 -16.86 -1.67
CA LEU A 236 2.44 -17.32 -1.46
C LEU A 236 3.41 -16.83 -2.54
N ALA A 237 2.99 -16.75 -3.81
CA ALA A 237 3.81 -16.21 -4.91
C ALA A 237 4.22 -14.75 -4.65
N LYS A 238 3.35 -13.95 -4.02
CA LYS A 238 3.68 -12.58 -3.56
C LYS A 238 4.50 -12.53 -2.27
N THR A 239 4.99 -13.65 -1.74
CA THR A 239 5.91 -13.68 -0.60
C THR A 239 7.30 -14.22 -0.95
N GLU A 240 7.51 -14.68 -2.18
CA GLU A 240 8.79 -15.20 -2.65
C GLU A 240 9.96 -14.21 -2.54
N ILE A 241 9.69 -12.90 -2.59
CA ILE A 241 10.73 -11.87 -2.41
C ILE A 241 11.42 -12.03 -1.04
N ALA A 242 10.68 -12.44 -0.01
CA ALA A 242 11.26 -12.66 1.32
C ALA A 242 12.17 -13.90 1.39
N GLN A 243 12.06 -14.79 0.40
CA GLN A 243 12.86 -16.00 0.26
C GLN A 243 14.05 -15.82 -0.70
N PHE A 244 14.39 -14.59 -1.09
CA PHE A 244 15.53 -14.37 -1.97
C PHE A 244 16.83 -14.90 -1.32
N PRO A 245 17.55 -15.85 -1.97
CA PRO A 245 18.63 -16.60 -1.32
C PRO A 245 19.81 -15.78 -0.80
N PHE A 246 20.01 -14.57 -1.34
CA PHE A 246 21.10 -13.68 -0.94
C PHE A 246 20.72 -12.70 0.18
N LEU A 247 19.49 -12.75 0.70
CA LEU A 247 19.10 -11.89 1.83
C LEU A 247 19.63 -12.46 3.15
N PRO A 248 20.21 -11.62 4.03
CA PRO A 248 20.59 -12.05 5.38
C PRO A 248 19.42 -12.61 6.20
N SER A 249 18.21 -12.11 5.94
CA SER A 249 16.98 -12.62 6.56
C SER A 249 16.65 -14.05 6.13
N TYR A 250 17.00 -14.44 4.91
CA TYR A 250 16.82 -15.80 4.40
C TYR A 250 17.74 -16.77 5.15
N TRP A 251 19.01 -16.41 5.35
CA TRP A 251 19.96 -17.26 6.09
C TRP A 251 19.54 -17.47 7.55
N LEU A 252 19.08 -16.41 8.22
CA LEU A 252 18.58 -16.53 9.59
C LEU A 252 17.30 -17.38 9.65
N SER A 253 16.34 -17.11 8.78
CA SER A 253 15.05 -17.83 8.76
C SER A 253 15.25 -19.32 8.44
N SER A 254 16.05 -19.63 7.42
CA SER A 254 16.39 -21.02 7.03
C SER A 254 17.15 -21.76 8.13
N THR A 255 18.00 -21.05 8.89
CA THR A 255 18.66 -21.64 10.07
C THR A 255 17.63 -22.05 11.12
N LEU A 256 16.65 -21.19 11.40
CA LEU A 256 15.64 -21.43 12.44
C LEU A 256 14.64 -22.51 12.03
N THR A 257 14.15 -22.50 10.79
CA THR A 257 13.15 -23.46 10.29
C THR A 257 13.75 -24.86 10.15
N HIS A 258 14.89 -25.00 9.48
CA HIS A 258 15.55 -26.30 9.33
C HIS A 258 16.02 -26.90 10.65
N TRP A 259 16.34 -26.07 11.65
CA TRP A 259 16.68 -26.57 12.97
C TRP A 259 15.47 -27.25 13.61
N VAL A 260 14.34 -26.54 13.61
CA VAL A 260 13.09 -27.02 14.17
C VAL A 260 12.57 -28.27 13.44
N GLU A 261 12.76 -28.34 12.12
CA GLU A 261 12.46 -29.53 11.30
C GLU A 261 13.40 -30.72 11.56
N GLY A 262 14.48 -30.53 12.34
CA GLY A 262 15.48 -31.56 12.63
C GLY A 262 16.61 -31.67 11.59
N ALA A 263 16.59 -30.89 10.52
CA ALA A 263 17.62 -30.81 9.48
C ALA A 263 18.86 -30.01 9.95
N ARG A 264 19.58 -30.55 10.93
CA ARG A 264 20.72 -29.90 11.61
C ARG A 264 21.87 -29.48 10.67
N ALA A 265 22.14 -30.26 9.63
CA ALA A 265 23.19 -29.93 8.66
C ALA A 265 22.86 -28.68 7.83
N ALA A 266 21.62 -28.57 7.36
CA ALA A 266 21.14 -27.41 6.62
C ALA A 266 21.09 -26.16 7.52
N ALA A 267 20.62 -26.32 8.75
CA ALA A 267 20.64 -25.24 9.74
C ALA A 267 22.07 -24.74 10.02
N GLY A 268 23.02 -25.66 10.25
CA GLY A 268 24.43 -25.33 10.46
C GLY A 268 25.08 -24.65 9.26
N PHE A 269 24.74 -25.08 8.04
CA PHE A 269 25.22 -24.45 6.80
C PHE A 269 24.78 -22.98 6.72
N PHE A 270 23.49 -22.70 6.86
CA PHE A 270 23.00 -21.32 6.79
C PHE A 270 23.49 -20.44 7.94
N ALA A 271 23.66 -21.00 9.14
CA ALA A 271 24.28 -20.30 10.26
C ALA A 271 25.74 -19.90 9.93
N ALA A 272 26.49 -20.79 9.30
CA ALA A 272 27.87 -20.53 8.87
C ALA A 272 27.94 -19.50 7.73
N VAL A 273 26.99 -19.53 6.78
CA VAL A 273 26.85 -18.51 5.73
C VAL A 273 26.59 -17.14 6.34
N LEU A 274 25.67 -17.03 7.30
CA LEU A 274 25.40 -15.78 8.00
C LEU A 274 26.65 -15.27 8.75
N MET A 275 27.31 -16.16 9.49
CA MET A 275 28.52 -15.82 10.25
C MET A 275 29.67 -15.37 9.35
N SER A 276 29.94 -16.07 8.25
CA SER A 276 31.04 -15.74 7.34
C SER A 276 30.86 -14.36 6.69
N ASN A 277 29.62 -14.03 6.27
CA ASN A 277 29.29 -12.72 5.74
C ASN A 277 29.45 -11.62 6.80
N VAL A 278 28.99 -11.84 8.03
CA VAL A 278 29.12 -10.87 9.13
C VAL A 278 30.59 -10.62 9.48
N LEU A 279 31.41 -11.68 9.52
CA LEU A 279 32.84 -11.54 9.76
C LEU A 279 33.52 -10.75 8.64
N PHE A 280 33.19 -11.02 7.37
CA PHE A 280 33.77 -10.33 6.23
C PHE A 280 33.37 -8.83 6.19
N PHE A 281 32.07 -8.52 6.18
CA PHE A 281 31.60 -7.14 6.12
C PHE A 281 31.90 -6.38 7.41
N GLY A 282 31.80 -7.05 8.56
CA GLY A 282 32.21 -6.52 9.85
C GLY A 282 33.70 -6.16 9.88
N PHE A 283 34.57 -7.02 9.36
CA PHE A 283 36.00 -6.73 9.24
C PHE A 283 36.27 -5.49 8.38
N LEU A 284 35.62 -5.36 7.22
CA LEU A 284 35.73 -4.17 6.37
C LEU A 284 35.25 -2.90 7.09
N GLY A 285 34.11 -2.98 7.78
CA GLY A 285 33.59 -1.90 8.62
C GLY A 285 34.54 -1.51 9.76
N PHE A 286 35.23 -2.48 10.36
CA PHE A 286 36.16 -2.21 11.45
C PHE A 286 37.54 -1.76 10.98
N THR A 287 37.93 -1.93 9.71
CA THR A 287 39.31 -1.64 9.27
C THR A 287 39.43 -0.49 8.26
N GLN A 288 38.53 -0.39 7.28
CA GLN A 288 38.71 0.53 6.14
C GLN A 288 37.84 1.79 6.22
N THR A 289 36.64 1.70 6.80
CA THR A 289 35.62 2.76 6.67
C THR A 289 35.87 4.01 7.49
N GLY A 290 36.76 4.01 8.47
CA GLY A 290 37.10 5.20 9.25
C GLY A 290 37.76 6.30 8.41
N ARG A 291 38.51 5.94 7.35
CA ARG A 291 39.07 6.91 6.39
C ARG A 291 37.96 7.63 5.63
N HIS A 292 36.96 6.88 5.16
CA HIS A 292 35.80 7.43 4.47
C HIS A 292 34.92 8.26 5.42
N PHE A 293 34.76 7.82 6.67
CA PHE A 293 34.05 8.56 7.70
C PHE A 293 34.68 9.93 7.96
N TYR A 294 36.00 10.00 8.15
CA TYR A 294 36.69 11.27 8.37
C TYR A 294 36.51 12.24 7.20
N ALA A 295 36.70 11.76 5.97
CA ALA A 295 36.49 12.57 4.76
C ALA A 295 35.04 13.08 4.66
N SER A 296 34.07 12.24 5.00
CA SER A 296 32.64 12.60 4.98
C SER A 296 32.30 13.62 6.06
N LEU A 297 32.85 13.46 7.27
CA LEU A 297 32.66 14.39 8.38
C LEU A 297 33.27 15.75 8.08
N SER A 298 34.50 15.78 7.56
CA SER A 298 35.16 17.02 7.11
C SER A 298 34.32 17.73 6.05
N SER A 299 33.78 17.00 5.08
CA SER A 299 32.92 17.58 4.04
C SER A 299 31.59 18.11 4.58
N THR A 300 31.04 17.49 5.64
CA THR A 300 29.79 17.92 6.26
C THR A 300 30.00 19.19 7.10
N LEU A 301 31.13 19.28 7.79
CA LEU A 301 31.50 20.45 8.61
C LEU A 301 31.94 21.65 7.76
N SER A 302 32.54 21.41 6.60
CA SER A 302 32.95 22.48 5.67
C SER A 302 31.80 23.05 4.84
N ARG A 303 30.63 22.41 4.83
CA ARG A 303 29.46 22.89 4.07
C ARG A 303 28.75 24.01 4.82
N GLY A 304 28.63 25.17 4.19
CA GLY A 304 27.73 26.24 4.61
C GLY A 304 26.26 25.81 4.56
N SER A 305 25.39 26.49 5.30
CA SER A 305 23.95 26.25 5.25
C SER A 305 23.40 26.59 3.86
N LEU A 306 23.00 25.59 3.07
CA LEU A 306 22.33 25.73 1.76
C LEU A 306 21.17 26.73 1.74
N ALA A 307 20.51 26.97 2.88
CA ALA A 307 19.45 27.98 2.98
C ALA A 307 19.93 29.42 2.69
N GLY A 308 21.24 29.66 2.72
CA GLY A 308 21.86 30.94 2.42
C GLY A 308 22.56 31.03 1.05
N ASP A 309 22.66 29.95 0.27
CA ASP A 309 23.47 29.94 -0.96
C ASP A 309 22.80 29.11 -2.07
N TRP A 310 21.65 29.57 -2.55
CA TRP A 310 20.76 28.87 -3.50
C TRP A 310 21.34 28.71 -4.92
N SER A 311 22.45 29.39 -5.23
CA SER A 311 23.26 29.20 -6.44
C SER A 311 23.72 27.73 -6.60
N THR A 312 24.03 27.07 -5.48
CA THR A 312 24.40 25.66 -5.43
C THR A 312 23.20 24.72 -5.57
N ALA A 313 22.00 25.11 -5.14
CA ALA A 313 20.78 24.32 -5.32
C ALA A 313 20.43 24.15 -6.82
N MET A 314 20.59 25.19 -7.62
CA MET A 314 20.43 25.10 -9.07
C MET A 314 21.47 24.20 -9.72
N ARG A 315 22.66 24.11 -9.13
CA ARG A 315 23.72 23.16 -9.54
C ARG A 315 23.31 21.70 -9.30
N HIS A 316 22.39 21.43 -8.37
CA HIS A 316 21.86 20.11 -8.05
C HIS A 316 20.52 19.76 -8.70
N ALA A 317 19.88 20.69 -9.42
CA ALA A 317 18.63 20.45 -10.13
C ALA A 317 18.70 19.23 -11.09
N PRO A 318 19.76 19.03 -11.89
CA PRO A 318 19.88 17.84 -12.74
C PRO A 318 19.84 16.51 -11.97
N ARG A 319 20.39 16.46 -10.75
CA ARG A 319 20.36 15.28 -9.89
C ARG A 319 18.96 14.99 -9.37
N LEU A 320 18.21 16.03 -9.00
CA LEU A 320 16.82 15.88 -8.57
C LEU A 320 15.94 15.37 -9.71
N CYS A 321 16.14 15.88 -10.93
CA CYS A 321 15.44 15.36 -12.10
C CYS A 321 15.76 13.87 -12.35
N ALA A 322 17.03 13.46 -12.24
CA ALA A 322 17.41 12.06 -12.38
C ALA A 322 16.71 11.15 -11.34
N GLN A 323 16.52 11.63 -10.11
CA GLN A 323 15.74 10.91 -9.09
C GLN A 323 14.27 10.79 -9.46
N VAL A 324 13.66 11.87 -9.95
CA VAL A 324 12.26 11.85 -10.39
C VAL A 324 12.08 10.88 -11.57
N ILE A 325 13.02 10.84 -12.53
CA ILE A 325 12.99 9.86 -13.63
C ILE A 325 13.05 8.43 -13.09
N LEU A 326 13.98 8.15 -12.16
CA LEU A 326 14.14 6.82 -11.56
C LEU A 326 12.86 6.37 -10.83
N LEU A 327 12.19 7.28 -10.13
CA LEU A 327 10.96 6.98 -9.40
C LEU A 327 9.73 6.89 -10.31
N ALA A 328 9.64 7.74 -11.33
CA ALA A 328 8.56 7.73 -12.29
C ALA A 328 8.55 6.44 -13.14
N TRP A 329 9.68 5.74 -13.26
CA TRP A 329 9.76 4.42 -13.90
C TRP A 329 8.93 3.34 -13.18
N PHE A 330 8.74 3.47 -11.85
CA PHE A 330 7.88 2.56 -11.09
C PHE A 330 6.39 2.87 -11.26
N LEU A 331 6.02 4.08 -11.70
CA LEU A 331 4.64 4.45 -11.98
C LEU A 331 4.15 3.81 -13.30
N PRO A 332 2.83 3.81 -13.58
CA PRO A 332 2.28 3.25 -14.81
C PRO A 332 2.87 3.99 -16.01
N VAL A 333 3.54 3.25 -16.89
CA VAL A 333 4.14 3.77 -18.14
C VAL A 333 3.12 3.66 -19.27
N VAL A 334 2.38 2.55 -19.31
CA VAL A 334 1.28 2.32 -20.25
C VAL A 334 -0.02 2.09 -19.49
N ASP A 335 -1.08 2.77 -19.88
CA ASP A 335 -2.41 2.71 -19.27
C ASP A 335 -3.43 2.11 -20.25
N PHE A 336 -4.05 1.01 -19.85
CA PHE A 336 -5.10 0.30 -20.60
C PHE A 336 -6.49 0.55 -20.05
N ALA A 337 -6.65 1.41 -19.03
CA ALA A 337 -7.97 1.81 -18.53
C ALA A 337 -8.91 2.35 -19.63
N PRO A 338 -8.45 3.09 -20.66
CA PRO A 338 -9.31 3.50 -21.77
C PRO A 338 -9.89 2.32 -22.56
N LEU A 339 -9.13 1.24 -22.76
CA LEU A 339 -9.57 0.02 -23.45
C LEU A 339 -10.63 -0.71 -22.63
N GLN A 340 -10.40 -0.86 -21.32
CA GLN A 340 -11.38 -1.45 -20.41
C GLN A 340 -12.68 -0.64 -20.39
N LYS A 341 -12.58 0.69 -20.33
CA LYS A 341 -13.74 1.59 -20.33
C LYS A 341 -14.53 1.52 -21.64
N TYR A 342 -13.86 1.38 -22.77
CA TYR A 342 -14.51 1.18 -24.07
C TYR A 342 -15.37 -0.09 -24.06
N TRP A 343 -14.79 -1.23 -23.70
CA TRP A 343 -15.51 -2.51 -23.66
C TRP A 343 -16.59 -2.56 -22.57
N HIS A 344 -16.35 -1.94 -21.42
CA HIS A 344 -17.35 -1.79 -20.37
C HIS A 344 -18.57 -0.99 -20.86
N GLY A 345 -18.34 0.06 -21.66
CA GLY A 345 -19.41 0.80 -22.34
C GLY A 345 -20.19 -0.06 -23.34
N GLU A 346 -19.51 -0.91 -24.10
CA GLU A 346 -20.17 -1.85 -25.05
C GLU A 346 -20.96 -2.94 -24.31
N PHE A 347 -20.52 -3.38 -23.13
CA PHE A 347 -21.17 -4.45 -22.35
C PHE A 347 -22.31 -3.95 -21.45
N ALA A 348 -22.27 -2.69 -21.01
CA ALA A 348 -23.31 -2.08 -20.17
C ALA A 348 -24.76 -2.32 -20.67
N PRO A 349 -25.11 -2.11 -21.96
CA PRO A 349 -26.46 -2.40 -22.43
C PRO A 349 -26.81 -3.89 -22.33
N LEU A 350 -25.88 -4.79 -22.63
CA LEU A 350 -26.11 -6.24 -22.56
C LEU A 350 -26.34 -6.70 -21.12
N THR A 351 -25.54 -6.21 -20.17
CA THR A 351 -25.71 -6.50 -18.73
C THR A 351 -27.06 -6.00 -18.22
N ALA A 352 -27.48 -4.79 -18.62
CA ALA A 352 -28.78 -4.24 -18.26
C ALA A 352 -29.96 -5.05 -18.85
N HIS A 353 -29.86 -5.45 -20.12
CA HIS A 353 -30.88 -6.30 -20.76
C HIS A 353 -30.94 -7.70 -20.15
N TYR A 354 -29.80 -8.26 -19.74
CA TYR A 354 -29.75 -9.54 -19.04
C TYR A 354 -30.41 -9.46 -17.66
N ALA A 355 -30.09 -8.43 -16.87
CA ALA A 355 -30.68 -8.22 -15.54
C ALA A 355 -32.20 -8.02 -15.62
N ALA A 356 -32.67 -7.27 -16.62
CA ALA A 356 -34.09 -7.08 -16.89
C ALA A 356 -34.80 -8.41 -17.20
N GLN A 357 -34.26 -9.22 -18.12
CA GLN A 357 -34.86 -10.51 -18.48
C GLN A 357 -34.82 -11.52 -17.33
N ARG A 358 -33.73 -11.55 -16.55
CA ARG A 358 -33.61 -12.44 -15.37
C ARG A 358 -34.70 -12.19 -14.33
N LYS A 359 -35.18 -10.96 -14.21
CA LYS A 359 -36.21 -10.55 -13.24
C LYS A 359 -37.64 -10.78 -13.76
N SER A 360 -37.81 -10.94 -15.06
CA SER A 360 -39.10 -11.22 -15.69
C SER A 360 -39.58 -12.64 -15.31
N GLU A 361 -40.82 -12.78 -14.84
CA GLU A 361 -41.42 -14.09 -14.55
C GLU A 361 -41.68 -14.90 -15.83
N ASP A 362 -41.90 -14.19 -16.94
CA ASP A 362 -42.26 -14.76 -18.24
C ASP A 362 -41.10 -15.35 -19.06
N ILE A 363 -39.85 -15.33 -18.55
CA ILE A 363 -38.66 -15.81 -19.28
C ILE A 363 -37.98 -16.92 -18.46
N ASP A 364 -37.92 -18.11 -19.04
CA ASP A 364 -37.28 -19.26 -18.40
C ASP A 364 -35.75 -19.25 -18.53
N THR A 365 -35.09 -20.11 -17.74
CA THR A 365 -33.63 -20.27 -17.72
C THR A 365 -33.02 -20.58 -19.08
N GLN A 366 -33.67 -21.46 -19.84
CA GLN A 366 -33.09 -21.99 -21.07
C GLN A 366 -33.14 -20.93 -22.17
N SER A 367 -34.22 -20.15 -22.23
CA SER A 367 -34.38 -19.06 -23.19
C SER A 367 -33.47 -17.88 -22.90
N LEU A 368 -33.29 -17.53 -21.63
CA LEU A 368 -32.30 -16.54 -21.20
C LEU A 368 -30.87 -16.97 -21.61
N GLY A 369 -30.55 -18.25 -21.44
CA GLY A 369 -29.28 -18.83 -21.87
C GLY A 369 -29.08 -18.80 -23.39
N ARG A 370 -30.11 -19.13 -24.19
CA ARG A 370 -30.07 -19.05 -25.66
C ARG A 370 -29.86 -17.61 -26.15
N TRP A 371 -30.60 -16.65 -25.58
CA TRP A 371 -30.44 -15.23 -25.87
C TRP A 371 -28.99 -14.78 -25.62
N LEU A 372 -28.45 -15.10 -24.43
CA LEU A 372 -27.10 -14.70 -24.06
C LEU A 372 -26.04 -15.35 -24.95
N THR A 373 -26.16 -16.65 -25.21
CA THR A 373 -25.24 -17.39 -26.09
C THR A 373 -25.17 -16.74 -27.47
N ASN A 374 -26.33 -16.35 -28.02
CA ASN A 374 -26.40 -15.71 -29.32
C ASN A 374 -25.74 -14.32 -29.33
N HIS A 375 -25.93 -13.52 -28.28
CA HIS A 375 -25.32 -12.19 -28.16
C HIS A 375 -23.81 -12.26 -27.92
N VAL A 376 -23.34 -13.18 -27.07
CA VAL A 376 -21.90 -13.39 -26.83
C VAL A 376 -21.22 -13.97 -28.09
N ALA A 377 -21.88 -14.86 -28.84
CA ALA A 377 -21.40 -15.35 -30.14
C ALA A 377 -21.35 -14.26 -31.22
N ALA A 378 -22.16 -13.20 -31.09
CA ALA A 378 -22.06 -12.01 -31.93
C ALA A 378 -20.87 -11.11 -31.56
N LEU A 379 -20.47 -11.12 -30.30
CA LEU A 379 -19.35 -10.33 -29.79
C LEU A 379 -18.00 -11.03 -29.96
N GLU A 380 -17.94 -12.38 -29.99
CA GLU A 380 -16.69 -13.14 -30.10
C GLU A 380 -15.79 -12.65 -31.26
N PRO A 381 -16.27 -12.46 -32.51
CA PRO A 381 -15.41 -11.98 -33.59
C PRO A 381 -14.91 -10.55 -33.42
N ARG A 382 -15.52 -9.74 -32.54
CA ARG A 382 -15.07 -8.39 -32.16
C ARG A 382 -14.08 -8.44 -30.99
N LEU A 383 -14.34 -9.32 -30.03
CA LEU A 383 -13.61 -9.42 -28.76
C LEU A 383 -12.35 -10.29 -28.89
N ALA A 384 -12.37 -11.32 -29.74
CA ALA A 384 -11.25 -12.22 -29.99
C ALA A 384 -10.41 -11.78 -31.21
N ARG A 385 -10.19 -10.47 -31.38
CA ARG A 385 -9.32 -9.90 -32.42
C ARG A 385 -7.93 -9.55 -31.88
N GLY A 386 -6.93 -9.61 -32.75
CA GLY A 386 -5.57 -9.16 -32.45
C GLY A 386 -5.03 -9.79 -31.16
N ALA A 387 -4.57 -8.96 -30.24
CA ALA A 387 -4.03 -9.41 -28.95
C ALA A 387 -5.10 -9.93 -27.96
N LEU A 388 -6.38 -9.60 -28.19
CA LEU A 388 -7.49 -10.08 -27.37
C LEU A 388 -8.01 -11.47 -27.81
N TYR A 389 -7.48 -12.03 -28.91
CA TYR A 389 -7.74 -13.42 -29.32
C TYR A 389 -7.56 -14.41 -28.16
N HIS A 390 -6.58 -14.15 -27.30
CA HIS A 390 -6.26 -15.02 -26.18
C HIS A 390 -7.34 -15.07 -25.08
N LEU A 391 -8.39 -14.23 -25.16
CA LEU A 391 -9.58 -14.33 -24.31
C LEU A 391 -10.53 -15.46 -24.74
N GLN A 392 -10.31 -16.08 -25.89
CA GLN A 392 -11.22 -17.06 -26.50
C GLN A 392 -11.63 -18.22 -25.58
N PRO A 393 -10.73 -18.86 -24.79
CA PRO A 393 -11.15 -19.95 -23.89
C PRO A 393 -12.20 -19.52 -22.87
N GLU A 394 -12.06 -18.32 -22.29
CA GLU A 394 -13.02 -17.82 -21.31
C GLU A 394 -14.33 -17.38 -21.97
N ILE A 395 -14.26 -16.77 -23.15
CA ILE A 395 -15.46 -16.44 -23.95
C ILE A 395 -16.26 -17.71 -24.25
N ARG A 396 -15.58 -18.79 -24.65
CA ARG A 396 -16.26 -20.07 -24.96
C ARG A 396 -16.78 -20.79 -23.72
N ASN A 397 -16.13 -20.64 -22.57
CA ASN A 397 -16.66 -21.14 -21.29
C ASN A 397 -17.99 -20.46 -20.93
N LEU A 398 -18.19 -19.18 -21.29
CA LEU A 398 -19.49 -18.53 -21.11
C LEU A 398 -20.61 -19.24 -21.88
N TYR A 399 -20.34 -19.81 -23.06
CA TYR A 399 -21.34 -20.62 -23.79
C TYR A 399 -21.74 -21.87 -23.01
N LEU A 400 -20.76 -22.60 -22.47
CA LEU A 400 -21.02 -23.81 -21.68
C LEU A 400 -21.82 -23.48 -20.41
N ARG A 401 -21.41 -22.44 -19.67
CA ARG A 401 -22.13 -21.95 -18.47
C ARG A 401 -23.55 -21.47 -18.76
N SER A 402 -23.74 -20.87 -19.94
CA SER A 402 -25.05 -20.45 -20.41
C SER A 402 -25.95 -21.65 -20.71
N SER A 403 -25.39 -22.70 -21.32
CA SER A 403 -26.12 -23.95 -21.60
C SER A 403 -26.43 -24.79 -20.35
N SER A 404 -25.61 -24.73 -19.30
CA SER A 404 -25.81 -25.47 -18.05
C SER A 404 -26.80 -24.81 -17.08
N GLY A 405 -27.23 -23.57 -17.35
CA GLY A 405 -28.15 -22.82 -16.49
C GLY A 405 -27.47 -22.12 -15.30
N GLU A 406 -26.17 -22.33 -15.08
CA GLU A 406 -25.38 -21.68 -14.03
C GLU A 406 -25.41 -20.15 -14.12
N MET A 407 -25.61 -19.61 -15.33
CA MET A 407 -25.73 -18.18 -15.58
C MET A 407 -26.88 -17.52 -14.82
N ARG A 408 -27.98 -18.24 -14.48
CA ARG A 408 -29.10 -17.63 -13.73
C ARG A 408 -28.70 -17.26 -12.30
N GLN A 409 -27.67 -17.86 -11.73
CA GLN A 409 -27.12 -17.48 -10.43
C GLN A 409 -26.01 -16.43 -10.58
N LEU A 410 -25.07 -16.67 -11.49
CA LEU A 410 -23.80 -15.95 -11.61
C LEU A 410 -23.85 -14.70 -12.52
N GLY A 411 -24.79 -14.65 -13.47
CA GLY A 411 -24.83 -13.64 -14.54
C GLY A 411 -23.75 -13.84 -15.61
N PRO A 412 -23.82 -13.10 -16.73
CA PRO A 412 -22.87 -13.19 -17.85
C PRO A 412 -21.46 -12.70 -17.49
N ASP A 413 -21.36 -11.85 -16.45
CA ASP A 413 -20.14 -11.31 -15.85
C ASP A 413 -19.04 -10.92 -16.86
N LEU A 414 -19.44 -10.25 -17.95
CA LEU A 414 -18.53 -9.81 -19.02
C LEU A 414 -17.46 -8.83 -18.51
N ASP A 415 -17.80 -8.06 -17.48
CA ASP A 415 -16.85 -7.17 -16.80
C ASP A 415 -15.79 -7.95 -16.05
N HIS A 416 -16.17 -9.08 -15.46
CA HIS A 416 -15.21 -10.01 -14.86
C HIS A 416 -14.29 -10.60 -15.91
N LEU A 417 -14.78 -10.98 -17.10
CA LEU A 417 -13.94 -11.50 -18.19
C LEU A 417 -12.83 -10.50 -18.55
N LEU A 418 -13.16 -9.21 -18.70
CA LEU A 418 -12.15 -8.18 -18.99
C LEU A 418 -11.22 -7.95 -17.81
N GLN A 419 -11.77 -7.83 -16.60
CA GLN A 419 -10.95 -7.53 -15.44
C GLN A 419 -10.03 -8.70 -15.13
N SER A 420 -10.52 -9.93 -15.02
CA SER A 420 -9.70 -11.11 -14.68
C SER A 420 -8.55 -11.38 -15.67
N ASN A 421 -8.72 -11.04 -16.96
CA ASN A 421 -7.74 -11.35 -18.01
C ASN A 421 -6.93 -10.16 -18.52
N LEU A 422 -7.40 -8.91 -18.37
CA LEU A 422 -6.69 -7.73 -18.84
C LEU A 422 -6.13 -6.92 -17.68
N ARG A 423 -4.85 -6.55 -17.78
CA ARG A 423 -4.21 -5.64 -16.84
C ARG A 423 -4.65 -4.19 -17.11
N PRO A 424 -4.92 -3.38 -16.06
CA PRO A 424 -5.30 -1.99 -16.23
C PRO A 424 -4.11 -1.10 -16.65
N SER A 425 -2.89 -1.45 -16.27
CA SER A 425 -1.69 -0.69 -16.62
C SER A 425 -0.42 -1.53 -16.52
N LEU A 426 0.65 -1.11 -17.20
CA LEU A 426 1.99 -1.69 -17.08
C LEU A 426 3.00 -0.64 -16.61
N SER A 427 3.74 -0.99 -15.55
CA SER A 427 4.89 -0.21 -15.08
C SER A 427 6.19 -0.64 -15.78
N GLY A 428 7.26 0.14 -15.62
CA GLY A 428 8.59 -0.26 -16.11
C GLY A 428 9.06 -1.61 -15.55
N LEU A 429 8.69 -1.91 -14.30
CA LEU A 429 8.98 -3.18 -13.65
C LEU A 429 8.22 -4.36 -14.26
N ASP A 430 6.99 -4.14 -14.74
CA ASP A 430 6.22 -5.19 -15.40
C ASP A 430 6.84 -5.58 -16.75
N PHE A 431 7.34 -4.59 -17.51
CA PHE A 431 8.11 -4.85 -18.72
C PHE A 431 9.41 -5.62 -18.43
N ALA A 432 10.12 -5.27 -17.35
CA ALA A 432 11.33 -5.98 -16.91
C ALA A 432 11.06 -7.46 -16.57
N ARG A 433 9.85 -7.77 -16.11
CA ARG A 433 9.39 -9.12 -15.78
C ARG A 433 8.79 -9.86 -17.00
N GLY A 434 8.86 -9.29 -18.20
CA GLY A 434 8.29 -9.88 -19.41
C GLY A 434 6.75 -9.95 -19.40
N ARG A 435 6.08 -9.13 -18.57
CA ARG A 435 4.61 -9.17 -18.46
C ARG A 435 3.96 -8.41 -19.62
N THR A 436 2.87 -8.97 -20.13
CA THR A 436 2.06 -8.42 -21.23
C THR A 436 0.75 -7.82 -20.72
N LEU A 437 -0.09 -7.29 -21.63
CA LEU A 437 -1.48 -6.86 -21.36
C LEU A 437 -2.32 -7.98 -20.68
N LEU A 438 -2.08 -9.23 -21.06
CA LEU A 438 -2.82 -10.39 -20.59
C LEU A 438 -2.37 -10.83 -19.18
N ARG A 439 -3.32 -11.40 -18.43
CA ARG A 439 -3.14 -12.08 -17.14
C ARG A 439 -4.07 -13.30 -17.04
N GLY A 440 -3.86 -14.16 -16.05
CA GLY A 440 -4.75 -15.30 -15.79
C GLY A 440 -4.73 -16.35 -16.90
N ALA A 441 -5.89 -16.94 -17.19
CA ALA A 441 -6.03 -18.01 -18.17
C ALA A 441 -5.67 -17.54 -19.59
N ALA A 442 -5.98 -16.29 -19.95
CA ALA A 442 -5.63 -15.73 -21.24
C ALA A 442 -4.10 -15.65 -21.47
N ALA A 443 -3.31 -15.37 -20.42
CA ALA A 443 -1.85 -15.35 -20.53
C ALA A 443 -1.26 -16.76 -20.74
N ASN A 444 -1.84 -17.77 -20.08
CA ASN A 444 -1.41 -19.17 -20.24
C ASN A 444 -1.75 -19.67 -21.65
N PHE A 445 -2.96 -19.36 -22.14
CA PHE A 445 -3.37 -19.70 -23.50
C PHE A 445 -2.55 -18.94 -24.56
N ALA A 446 -2.04 -17.75 -24.25
CA ALA A 446 -1.10 -17.05 -25.13
C ALA A 446 0.26 -17.76 -25.26
N ALA A 447 0.70 -18.49 -24.24
CA ALA A 447 1.92 -19.30 -24.30
C ALA A 447 1.71 -20.61 -25.07
N GLU A 448 0.51 -21.20 -24.98
CA GLU A 448 0.14 -22.47 -25.62
C GLU A 448 -1.20 -22.32 -26.37
N PRO A 449 -1.20 -21.73 -27.58
CA PRO A 449 -2.43 -21.47 -28.34
C PRO A 449 -3.11 -22.75 -28.86
N GLU A 450 -2.35 -23.85 -28.99
CA GLU A 450 -2.85 -25.16 -29.44
C GLU A 450 -3.28 -26.07 -28.27
N ALA A 451 -3.43 -25.54 -27.05
CA ALA A 451 -3.81 -26.33 -25.88
C ALA A 451 -5.04 -27.23 -26.16
N THR A 452 -4.96 -28.48 -25.70
CA THR A 452 -5.71 -29.65 -26.19
C THR A 452 -7.23 -29.67 -26.03
N LEU A 453 -7.87 -28.63 -25.47
CA LEU A 453 -9.32 -28.61 -25.23
C LEU A 453 -9.92 -27.19 -25.37
N LEU A 454 -9.71 -26.52 -26.50
CA LEU A 454 -10.57 -25.39 -26.87
C LEU A 454 -12.03 -25.89 -26.89
N ALA A 455 -12.88 -25.33 -26.04
CA ALA A 455 -14.30 -25.70 -25.99
C ALA A 455 -14.94 -25.55 -27.38
N PRO A 456 -15.89 -26.44 -27.76
CA PRO A 456 -16.52 -26.40 -29.07
C PRO A 456 -17.36 -25.13 -29.24
N LEU A 457 -17.45 -24.64 -30.49
CA LEU A 457 -18.36 -23.56 -30.85
C LEU A 457 -19.82 -24.00 -30.68
N PRO A 458 -20.76 -23.07 -30.42
CA PRO A 458 -22.17 -23.40 -30.44
C PRO A 458 -22.56 -23.94 -31.82
N LEU A 459 -23.39 -25.00 -31.86
CA LEU A 459 -23.79 -25.68 -33.10
C LEU A 459 -24.50 -24.75 -34.10
N SER A 460 -25.18 -23.71 -33.62
CA SER A 460 -25.89 -22.73 -34.45
C SER A 460 -25.96 -21.37 -33.77
N ARG A 461 -25.81 -20.30 -34.55
CA ARG A 461 -26.02 -18.90 -34.15
C ARG A 461 -27.19 -18.32 -34.95
N VAL A 462 -27.99 -17.46 -34.33
CA VAL A 462 -29.09 -16.74 -35.00
C VAL A 462 -28.66 -15.31 -35.27
N MET A 463 -28.47 -14.96 -36.53
CA MET A 463 -28.27 -13.57 -36.94
C MET A 463 -29.63 -12.85 -36.98
N LEU A 464 -29.86 -11.92 -36.06
CA LEU A 464 -31.09 -11.10 -36.06
C LEU A 464 -31.03 -10.10 -37.22
N LEU A 465 -32.07 -10.07 -38.07
CA LEU A 465 -32.15 -9.22 -39.26
C LEU A 465 -32.87 -7.91 -38.92
N HIS A 466 -34.21 -7.90 -38.93
CA HIS A 466 -35.00 -6.71 -38.64
C HIS A 466 -36.31 -7.05 -37.91
N THR A 467 -36.94 -6.02 -37.38
CA THR A 467 -38.22 -6.12 -36.67
C THR A 467 -39.38 -6.10 -37.66
N LEU A 468 -40.43 -6.86 -37.34
CA LEU A 468 -41.61 -7.03 -38.16
C LEU A 468 -42.88 -6.73 -37.33
N GLY A 469 -43.94 -6.34 -38.05
CA GLY A 469 -45.29 -6.28 -37.50
C GLY A 469 -45.94 -7.66 -37.42
N ALA A 470 -47.26 -7.70 -37.20
CA ALA A 470 -48.03 -8.95 -37.17
C ALA A 470 -47.95 -9.70 -38.53
N PRO A 471 -47.39 -10.93 -38.57
CA PRO A 471 -47.41 -11.75 -39.77
C PRO A 471 -48.84 -12.27 -40.01
N ARG A 472 -49.19 -12.45 -41.29
CA ARG A 472 -50.42 -13.16 -41.67
C ARG A 472 -50.11 -14.64 -41.78
N LEU A 473 -50.87 -15.48 -41.09
CA LEU A 473 -50.74 -16.92 -41.11
C LEU A 473 -51.78 -17.51 -42.08
N GLU A 474 -51.31 -18.11 -43.17
CA GLU A 474 -52.13 -18.83 -44.14
C GLU A 474 -51.68 -20.29 -44.20
N VAL A 475 -52.46 -21.18 -43.59
CA VAL A 475 -52.21 -22.63 -43.47
C VAL A 475 -50.86 -22.92 -42.76
N ARG A 476 -49.76 -23.00 -43.50
CA ARG A 476 -48.38 -23.22 -42.98
C ARG A 476 -47.38 -22.18 -43.50
N THR A 477 -47.89 -21.08 -44.04
CA THR A 477 -47.08 -20.00 -44.61
C THR A 477 -47.35 -18.69 -43.87
N LEU A 478 -46.28 -18.04 -43.44
CA LEU A 478 -46.33 -16.74 -42.77
C LEU A 478 -45.90 -15.67 -43.76
N THR A 479 -46.81 -14.74 -44.07
CA THR A 479 -46.54 -13.64 -45.01
C THR A 479 -46.39 -12.30 -44.29
N PHE A 480 -45.37 -11.54 -44.68
CA PHE A 480 -45.07 -10.21 -44.13
C PHE A 480 -44.37 -9.33 -45.18
N PRO A 481 -44.44 -7.98 -45.06
CA PRO A 481 -43.84 -7.08 -46.05
C PRO A 481 -42.31 -7.18 -46.07
N ALA A 482 -41.73 -7.20 -47.26
CA ALA A 482 -40.28 -7.20 -47.48
C ALA A 482 -39.67 -5.82 -47.17
N GLN A 483 -38.49 -5.75 -46.53
CA GLN A 483 -37.75 -4.50 -46.39
C GLN A 483 -36.71 -4.33 -47.50
N ALA A 484 -36.58 -3.11 -48.02
CA ALA A 484 -35.67 -2.82 -49.12
C ALA A 484 -34.20 -3.04 -48.72
N GLY A 485 -33.53 -3.99 -49.38
CA GLY A 485 -32.07 -4.18 -49.34
C GLY A 485 -31.50 -5.09 -48.25
N ALA A 486 -32.33 -5.67 -47.36
CA ALA A 486 -31.86 -6.52 -46.26
C ALA A 486 -32.14 -8.04 -46.45
N ASP A 487 -33.07 -8.40 -47.34
CA ASP A 487 -33.77 -9.69 -47.31
C ASP A 487 -33.73 -10.44 -48.65
N ASP A 488 -32.58 -10.58 -49.31
CA ASP A 488 -32.48 -11.50 -50.44
C ASP A 488 -32.34 -12.94 -49.90
N PRO A 489 -33.37 -13.80 -50.07
CA PRO A 489 -33.35 -15.15 -49.54
C PRO A 489 -32.31 -15.98 -50.30
N LEU A 490 -31.35 -16.54 -49.57
CA LEU A 490 -30.46 -17.56 -50.10
C LEU A 490 -31.21 -18.91 -50.11
N PRO A 491 -31.28 -19.63 -51.24
CA PRO A 491 -31.86 -20.95 -51.26
C PRO A 491 -31.10 -21.86 -50.28
N GLU A 492 -31.83 -22.71 -49.54
CA GLU A 492 -31.33 -23.70 -48.55
C GLU A 492 -31.01 -23.20 -47.13
N GLN A 493 -31.27 -21.93 -46.76
CA GLN A 493 -31.04 -21.46 -45.38
C GLN A 493 -32.31 -21.40 -44.52
N THR A 494 -32.23 -21.94 -43.31
CA THR A 494 -33.31 -21.92 -42.32
C THR A 494 -33.42 -20.55 -41.66
N HIS A 495 -34.63 -19.99 -41.68
CA HIS A 495 -34.97 -18.72 -41.05
C HIS A 495 -35.85 -18.97 -39.83
N ARG A 496 -35.71 -18.10 -38.82
CA ARG A 496 -36.50 -18.14 -37.58
C ARG A 496 -37.19 -16.80 -37.36
N LEU A 497 -38.49 -16.85 -37.09
CA LEU A 497 -39.30 -15.67 -36.77
C LEU A 497 -39.63 -15.69 -35.27
N PHE A 498 -39.01 -14.81 -34.50
CA PHE A 498 -39.12 -14.75 -33.03
C PHE A 498 -40.18 -13.76 -32.59
N LEU A 499 -40.94 -14.12 -31.56
CA LEU A 499 -41.83 -13.19 -30.86
C LEU A 499 -40.99 -12.16 -30.08
N ARG A 500 -41.50 -10.94 -29.90
CA ARG A 500 -40.88 -9.94 -29.00
C ARG A 500 -41.74 -9.72 -27.77
N ARG A 501 -41.10 -9.66 -26.59
CA ARG A 501 -41.75 -9.38 -25.30
C ARG A 501 -41.29 -8.06 -24.73
N GLN A 502 -42.15 -7.42 -23.97
CA GLN A 502 -41.86 -6.16 -23.30
C GLN A 502 -41.36 -6.42 -21.87
N VAL A 503 -40.14 -6.01 -21.55
CA VAL A 503 -39.52 -6.21 -20.24
C VAL A 503 -39.20 -4.86 -19.58
N ALA A 504 -39.45 -4.73 -18.28
CA ALA A 504 -39.07 -3.55 -17.51
C ALA A 504 -37.55 -3.51 -17.27
N LEU A 505 -36.91 -2.39 -17.58
CA LEU A 505 -35.49 -2.21 -17.28
C LEU A 505 -35.25 -2.16 -15.77
N VAL A 506 -34.03 -2.45 -15.38
CA VAL A 506 -33.63 -2.57 -13.98
C VAL A 506 -32.56 -1.53 -13.64
N ASP A 507 -32.59 -0.96 -12.42
CA ASP A 507 -31.60 0.02 -11.96
C ASP A 507 -30.36 -0.62 -11.30
N ALA A 508 -29.46 0.20 -10.75
CA ALA A 508 -28.22 -0.26 -10.13
C ALA A 508 -28.44 -1.09 -8.85
N GLU A 509 -29.61 -0.98 -8.21
CA GLU A 509 -30.01 -1.76 -7.03
C GLU A 509 -30.81 -3.01 -7.41
N TYR A 510 -30.87 -3.31 -8.71
CA TYR A 510 -31.66 -4.39 -9.29
C TYR A 510 -33.19 -4.21 -9.13
N GLU A 511 -33.67 -2.98 -8.95
CA GLU A 511 -35.09 -2.64 -8.88
C GLU A 511 -35.69 -2.33 -10.26
N ALA A 512 -36.98 -2.62 -10.44
CA ALA A 512 -37.63 -2.46 -11.74
C ALA A 512 -37.98 -0.97 -11.97
N THR A 513 -37.56 -0.44 -13.12
CA THR A 513 -37.80 0.94 -13.54
C THR A 513 -39.08 1.06 -14.37
N ALA A 514 -39.62 2.28 -14.47
CA ALA A 514 -40.81 2.56 -15.30
C ALA A 514 -40.56 2.43 -16.82
N LYS A 515 -39.30 2.33 -17.26
CA LYS A 515 -38.94 2.25 -18.68
C LYS A 515 -38.99 0.80 -19.14
N LYS A 516 -39.88 0.51 -20.10
CA LYS A 516 -40.03 -0.81 -20.72
C LYS A 516 -39.35 -0.89 -22.08
N VAL A 517 -38.74 -2.03 -22.42
CA VAL A 517 -38.05 -2.28 -23.69
C VAL A 517 -38.50 -3.59 -24.31
N TRP A 518 -38.59 -3.63 -25.64
CA TRP A 518 -38.90 -4.84 -26.41
C TRP A 518 -37.65 -5.71 -26.61
N ILE A 519 -37.69 -6.95 -26.15
CA ILE A 519 -36.60 -7.93 -26.25
C ILE A 519 -37.11 -9.15 -27.04
N THR A 520 -36.24 -9.75 -27.85
CA THR A 520 -36.51 -10.96 -28.62
C THR A 520 -36.63 -12.18 -27.70
N ASP A 521 -37.76 -12.86 -27.78
CA ASP A 521 -38.02 -14.09 -27.05
C ASP A 521 -37.44 -15.28 -27.81
N HIS A 522 -36.35 -15.86 -27.29
CA HIS A 522 -35.73 -17.05 -27.89
C HIS A 522 -36.44 -18.38 -27.52
N ALA A 523 -37.51 -18.33 -26.72
CA ALA A 523 -38.36 -19.47 -26.41
C ALA A 523 -39.36 -19.75 -27.55
N ASN A 524 -39.96 -18.68 -28.06
CA ASN A 524 -41.12 -18.71 -28.95
C ASN A 524 -40.76 -18.22 -30.36
N TYR A 525 -40.61 -19.15 -31.31
CA TYR A 525 -40.33 -18.83 -32.71
C TYR A 525 -40.91 -19.83 -33.72
N PHE A 526 -41.13 -19.35 -34.94
CA PHE A 526 -41.40 -20.17 -36.12
C PHE A 526 -40.10 -20.44 -36.88
N GLU A 527 -39.91 -21.64 -37.42
CA GLU A 527 -38.73 -22.07 -38.16
C GLU A 527 -39.13 -22.59 -39.54
N GLY A 528 -38.50 -22.09 -40.61
CA GLY A 528 -38.89 -22.43 -41.97
C GLY A 528 -37.96 -21.90 -43.06
N THR A 529 -38.30 -22.14 -44.32
CA THR A 529 -37.60 -21.61 -45.50
C THR A 529 -38.24 -20.31 -45.96
N LEU A 530 -37.43 -19.29 -46.23
CA LEU A 530 -37.91 -17.98 -46.66
C LEU A 530 -37.87 -17.87 -48.18
N ALA A 531 -38.99 -17.50 -48.79
CA ALA A 531 -39.11 -17.18 -50.21
C ALA A 531 -39.62 -15.73 -50.37
N ARG A 532 -39.25 -15.08 -51.47
CA ARG A 532 -39.70 -13.73 -51.79
C ARG A 532 -40.66 -13.76 -52.97
N GLU A 533 -41.84 -13.17 -52.76
CA GLU A 533 -42.90 -13.05 -53.77
C GLU A 533 -43.29 -11.56 -53.88
N GLY A 534 -42.70 -10.86 -54.85
CA GLY A 534 -42.87 -9.41 -55.03
C GLY A 534 -42.39 -8.58 -53.83
N ASP A 535 -43.31 -7.80 -53.24
CA ASP A 535 -43.09 -6.97 -52.04
C ASP A 535 -43.38 -7.71 -50.72
N THR A 536 -43.69 -9.01 -50.78
CA THR A 536 -43.96 -9.86 -49.61
C THR A 536 -42.93 -10.97 -49.47
N LEU A 537 -42.56 -11.27 -48.23
CA LEU A 537 -41.76 -12.43 -47.85
C LEU A 537 -42.69 -13.50 -47.28
N GLN A 538 -42.48 -14.75 -47.71
CA GLN A 538 -43.23 -15.91 -47.30
C GLN A 538 -42.28 -16.88 -46.57
N LEU A 539 -42.54 -17.13 -45.29
CA LEU A 539 -41.85 -18.13 -44.50
C LEU A 539 -42.68 -19.42 -44.49
N THR A 540 -42.19 -20.47 -45.13
CA THR A 540 -42.86 -21.77 -45.23
C THR A 540 -42.34 -22.70 -44.14
N LEU A 541 -43.26 -23.19 -43.28
CA LEU A 541 -42.93 -24.12 -42.20
C LEU A 541 -42.73 -25.56 -42.74
N PRO A 542 -41.78 -26.34 -42.19
CA PRO A 542 -41.59 -27.74 -42.57
C PRO A 542 -42.80 -28.60 -42.17
N GLY A 543 -43.17 -29.58 -43.00
CA GLY A 543 -44.28 -30.51 -42.75
C GLY A 543 -45.19 -30.68 -43.97
N GLU A 544 -45.91 -31.80 -44.03
CA GLU A 544 -46.80 -32.14 -45.16
C GLU A 544 -48.28 -31.90 -44.83
N THR A 545 -48.65 -31.91 -43.54
CA THR A 545 -50.05 -31.74 -43.10
C THR A 545 -50.30 -30.45 -42.30
N PRO A 546 -51.51 -29.85 -42.36
CA PRO A 546 -51.81 -28.59 -41.65
C PRO A 546 -51.66 -28.68 -40.12
N ASP A 547 -51.93 -29.84 -39.53
CA ASP A 547 -51.96 -30.04 -38.08
C ASP A 547 -50.57 -30.36 -37.47
N GLU A 548 -49.53 -30.53 -38.30
CA GLU A 548 -48.18 -30.83 -37.82
C GLU A 548 -47.54 -29.66 -37.05
N GLU A 549 -47.01 -29.93 -35.87
CA GLU A 549 -46.32 -28.93 -35.05
C GLU A 549 -44.86 -28.67 -35.48
N THR A 550 -44.43 -29.27 -36.59
CA THR A 550 -43.07 -29.16 -37.11
C THR A 550 -42.75 -27.72 -37.54
N GLY A 551 -41.64 -27.17 -37.03
CA GLY A 551 -41.24 -25.78 -37.27
C GLY A 551 -41.90 -24.75 -36.35
N ILE A 552 -42.65 -25.18 -35.34
CA ILE A 552 -43.25 -24.30 -34.32
C ILE A 552 -42.59 -24.61 -32.99
N HIS A 553 -41.98 -23.60 -32.38
CA HIS A 553 -41.20 -23.77 -31.17
C HIS A 553 -41.65 -22.77 -30.10
N GLY A 554 -41.78 -23.27 -28.87
CA GLY A 554 -42.16 -22.48 -27.70
C GLY A 554 -43.56 -22.80 -27.19
N PHE A 555 -43.73 -22.77 -25.87
CA PHE A 555 -44.97 -23.16 -25.21
C PHE A 555 -46.15 -22.30 -25.66
N ASP A 556 -45.96 -20.98 -25.74
CA ASP A 556 -47.05 -20.05 -26.04
C ASP A 556 -47.46 -20.10 -27.52
N LEU A 557 -46.50 -20.31 -28.43
CA LEU A 557 -46.81 -20.51 -29.85
C LEU A 557 -47.44 -21.88 -30.14
N LEU A 558 -47.01 -22.94 -29.46
CA LEU A 558 -47.65 -24.25 -29.59
C LEU A 558 -49.06 -24.24 -28.99
N GLN A 559 -49.27 -23.56 -27.87
CA GLN A 559 -50.59 -23.37 -27.29
C GLN A 559 -51.48 -22.55 -28.22
N MET A 560 -50.97 -21.45 -28.79
CA MET A 560 -51.67 -20.65 -29.80
C MET A 560 -52.02 -21.49 -31.03
N TRP A 561 -51.09 -22.32 -31.53
CA TRP A 561 -51.31 -23.19 -32.69
C TRP A 561 -52.42 -24.23 -32.42
N ARG A 562 -52.39 -24.89 -31.26
CA ARG A 562 -53.38 -25.91 -30.87
C ARG A 562 -54.77 -25.34 -30.59
N THR A 563 -54.84 -24.13 -30.02
CA THR A 563 -56.10 -23.50 -29.58
C THR A 563 -56.65 -22.48 -30.58
N ASN A 564 -55.86 -22.13 -31.60
CA ASN A 564 -56.12 -21.08 -32.58
C ASN A 564 -56.50 -19.73 -31.95
N SER A 565 -56.00 -19.45 -30.74
CA SER A 565 -56.26 -18.24 -29.97
C SER A 565 -54.98 -17.45 -29.71
N THR A 566 -55.05 -16.14 -29.96
CA THR A 566 -53.95 -15.18 -29.72
C THR A 566 -54.19 -14.30 -28.50
N GLU A 567 -55.24 -14.54 -27.70
CA GLU A 567 -55.64 -13.64 -26.59
C GLU A 567 -54.56 -13.46 -25.51
N THR A 568 -53.70 -14.47 -25.31
CA THR A 568 -52.62 -14.45 -24.32
C THR A 568 -51.27 -14.00 -24.89
N LEU A 569 -51.16 -13.73 -26.20
CA LEU A 569 -49.89 -13.51 -26.90
C LEU A 569 -49.86 -12.15 -27.61
N ASP A 570 -48.80 -11.35 -27.42
CA ASP A 570 -48.65 -10.08 -28.12
C ASP A 570 -48.21 -10.29 -29.59
N TRP A 571 -49.19 -10.55 -30.46
CA TRP A 571 -48.98 -10.89 -31.87
C TRP A 571 -48.42 -9.74 -32.73
N LYS A 572 -48.26 -8.52 -32.20
CA LYS A 572 -47.94 -7.33 -33.00
C LYS A 572 -46.46 -7.14 -33.28
N HIS A 573 -45.57 -7.76 -32.50
CA HIS A 573 -44.14 -7.47 -32.53
C HIS A 573 -43.31 -8.74 -32.77
N TRP A 574 -42.65 -8.79 -33.91
CA TRP A 574 -41.84 -9.93 -34.33
C TRP A 574 -40.43 -9.50 -34.73
N GLN A 575 -39.51 -10.47 -34.75
CA GLN A 575 -38.14 -10.28 -35.18
C GLN A 575 -37.73 -11.42 -36.10
N LEU A 576 -37.32 -11.11 -37.32
CA LEU A 576 -36.75 -12.10 -38.23
C LEU A 576 -35.28 -12.34 -37.87
N GLY A 577 -34.88 -13.62 -37.89
CA GLY A 577 -33.51 -14.06 -37.74
C GLY A 577 -33.16 -15.18 -38.71
N ARG A 578 -31.87 -15.33 -38.98
CA ARG A 578 -31.31 -16.33 -39.89
C ARG A 578 -30.40 -17.28 -39.13
N LEU A 579 -30.52 -18.58 -39.39
CA LEU A 579 -29.64 -19.58 -38.77
C LEU A 579 -28.31 -19.63 -39.54
N GLU A 580 -27.20 -19.47 -38.82
CA GLU A 580 -25.85 -19.51 -39.37
C GLU A 580 -24.94 -20.35 -38.50
N THR A 581 -23.91 -20.94 -39.10
CA THR A 581 -22.80 -21.54 -38.36
C THR A 581 -21.86 -20.42 -37.89
N PRO A 582 -21.59 -20.29 -36.58
CA PRO A 582 -20.68 -19.26 -36.08
C PRO A 582 -19.27 -19.44 -36.66
N VAL A 583 -18.71 -18.35 -37.17
CA VAL A 583 -17.34 -18.34 -37.72
C VAL A 583 -16.34 -18.19 -36.58
N ALA A 584 -15.39 -19.13 -36.49
CA ALA A 584 -14.30 -19.06 -35.51
C ALA A 584 -13.40 -17.83 -35.78
N ALA A 585 -13.01 -17.11 -34.72
CA ALA A 585 -11.93 -16.15 -34.83
C ALA A 585 -10.63 -16.89 -35.22
N LEU A 586 -9.93 -16.41 -36.24
CA LEU A 586 -8.66 -16.97 -36.68
C LEU A 586 -7.55 -16.59 -35.68
N PRO A 587 -6.60 -17.49 -35.39
CA PRO A 587 -5.45 -17.16 -34.56
C PRO A 587 -4.64 -16.05 -35.24
N PRO A 588 -4.16 -15.06 -34.47
CA PRO A 588 -3.27 -14.04 -35.01
C PRO A 588 -1.97 -14.70 -35.51
N PRO A 589 -1.34 -14.18 -36.56
CA PRO A 589 -0.05 -14.70 -37.02
C PRO A 589 0.98 -14.68 -35.88
N PRO A 590 1.88 -15.68 -35.79
CA PRO A 590 2.86 -15.78 -34.71
C PRO A 590 3.74 -14.53 -34.68
N ALA A 591 3.48 -13.65 -33.72
CA ALA A 591 4.13 -12.36 -33.68
C ALA A 591 5.55 -12.50 -33.12
N GLN A 592 6.56 -12.29 -33.97
CA GLN A 592 7.87 -11.85 -33.51
C GLN A 592 7.69 -10.54 -32.74
N ALA A 593 8.10 -10.54 -31.47
CA ALA A 593 7.92 -9.47 -30.50
C ALA A 593 8.38 -8.10 -31.05
N ALA A 594 7.46 -7.28 -31.56
CA ALA A 594 7.72 -5.86 -31.77
C ALA A 594 7.55 -5.15 -30.43
N VAL A 595 8.56 -5.28 -29.59
CA VAL A 595 8.72 -4.55 -28.35
C VAL A 595 9.91 -3.64 -28.60
N LEU A 596 9.79 -2.34 -28.35
CA LEU A 596 10.97 -1.55 -27.97
C LEU A 596 11.72 -2.42 -26.97
N PRO A 597 12.94 -2.92 -27.27
CA PRO A 597 13.50 -4.06 -26.55
C PRO A 597 13.38 -3.82 -25.05
N PRO A 598 12.95 -4.79 -24.23
CA PRO A 598 12.85 -4.59 -22.78
C PRO A 598 14.16 -4.02 -22.19
N LEU A 599 15.29 -4.34 -22.84
CA LEU A 599 16.61 -3.73 -22.65
C LEU A 599 16.66 -2.19 -22.73
N ALA A 600 15.95 -1.55 -23.68
CA ALA A 600 15.91 -0.09 -23.82
C ALA A 600 15.13 0.58 -22.68
N LEU A 601 14.01 -0.02 -22.23
CA LEU A 601 13.25 0.46 -21.07
C LEU A 601 13.99 0.23 -19.74
N LEU A 602 14.81 -0.83 -19.67
CA LEU A 602 15.71 -1.11 -18.55
C LEU A 602 16.93 -0.17 -18.50
N ALA A 603 17.33 0.42 -19.63
CA ALA A 603 18.42 1.38 -19.67
C ALA A 603 18.06 2.71 -18.98
N ILE A 604 16.78 3.09 -18.91
CA ILE A 604 16.30 4.34 -18.30
C ILE A 604 16.69 4.46 -16.81
N PRO A 605 16.34 3.51 -15.92
CA PRO A 605 16.72 3.60 -14.51
C PRO A 605 18.24 3.52 -14.33
N LEU A 606 18.94 2.76 -15.17
CA LEU A 606 20.40 2.64 -15.11
C LEU A 606 21.09 3.97 -15.50
N LEU A 607 20.65 4.62 -16.58
CA LEU A 607 21.15 5.93 -16.99
C LEU A 607 20.82 7.02 -15.99
N ALA A 608 19.61 7.00 -15.41
CA ALA A 608 19.22 7.91 -14.33
C ALA A 608 20.10 7.72 -13.09
N LEU A 609 20.39 6.46 -12.72
CA LEU A 609 21.27 6.12 -11.59
C LEU A 609 22.72 6.53 -11.85
N LEU A 610 23.26 6.26 -13.05
CA LEU A 610 24.59 6.69 -13.44
C LEU A 610 24.72 8.22 -13.45
N ALA A 611 23.74 8.92 -14.01
CA ALA A 611 23.69 10.39 -13.99
C ALA A 611 23.65 10.91 -12.54
N TRP A 612 22.89 10.26 -11.67
CA TRP A 612 22.80 10.60 -10.27
C TRP A 612 24.12 10.40 -9.51
N VAL A 613 24.79 9.25 -9.71
CA VAL A 613 26.04 8.88 -9.03
C VAL A 613 27.22 9.72 -9.51
N PHE A 614 27.46 9.76 -10.83
CA PHE A 614 28.65 10.42 -11.39
C PHE A 614 28.52 11.95 -11.43
N ASN A 615 27.30 12.49 -11.55
CA ASN A 615 27.02 13.93 -11.53
C ASN A 615 27.92 14.77 -12.46
N SER A 616 28.12 14.29 -13.68
CA SER A 616 28.79 15.04 -14.73
C SER A 616 27.76 15.64 -15.68
N ARG A 617 28.10 16.77 -16.33
CA ARG A 617 27.24 17.36 -17.36
C ARG A 617 26.94 16.37 -18.49
N THR A 618 27.94 15.59 -18.88
CA THR A 618 27.80 14.58 -19.93
C THR A 618 26.84 13.46 -19.53
N ALA A 619 26.93 12.94 -18.30
CA ALA A 619 26.04 11.87 -17.84
C ALA A 619 24.58 12.33 -17.76
N HIS A 620 24.33 13.56 -17.27
CA HIS A 620 22.98 14.11 -17.21
C HIS A 620 22.38 14.40 -18.59
N LEU A 621 23.18 14.89 -19.53
CA LEU A 621 22.74 15.13 -20.91
C LEU A 621 22.45 13.81 -21.63
N LEU A 622 23.35 12.82 -21.53
CA LEU A 622 23.13 11.48 -22.11
C LEU A 622 21.88 10.81 -21.55
N ALA A 623 21.65 10.88 -20.24
CA ALA A 623 20.45 10.34 -19.64
C ALA A 623 19.18 11.06 -20.12
N ALA A 624 19.21 12.40 -20.20
CA ALA A 624 18.07 13.18 -20.67
C ALA A 624 17.76 12.92 -22.16
N THR A 625 18.77 12.90 -23.02
CA THR A 625 18.59 12.64 -24.46
C THR A 625 18.13 11.21 -24.72
N ALA A 626 18.64 10.22 -23.97
CA ALA A 626 18.18 8.84 -24.07
C ALA A 626 16.71 8.69 -23.68
N VAL A 627 16.26 9.31 -22.58
CA VAL A 627 14.85 9.26 -22.14
C VAL A 627 13.92 9.97 -23.14
N ILE A 628 14.32 11.14 -23.64
CA ILE A 628 13.54 11.88 -24.64
C ILE A 628 13.47 11.09 -25.96
N GLY A 629 14.60 10.56 -26.43
CA GLY A 629 14.67 9.75 -27.65
C GLY A 629 13.83 8.48 -27.55
N LEU A 630 13.84 7.83 -26.39
CA LEU A 630 13.02 6.65 -26.14
C LEU A 630 11.52 6.99 -26.08
N PHE A 631 11.14 8.14 -25.52
CA PHE A 631 9.75 8.62 -25.56
C PHE A 631 9.30 8.92 -27.00
N ILE A 632 10.14 9.57 -27.82
CA ILE A 632 9.84 9.84 -29.23
C ILE A 632 9.69 8.53 -30.02
N ALA A 633 10.60 7.57 -29.81
CA ALA A 633 10.52 6.25 -30.44
C ALA A 633 9.26 5.49 -30.03
N PHE A 634 8.87 5.57 -28.75
CA PHE A 634 7.63 5.00 -28.23
C PHE A 634 6.40 5.65 -28.86
N MET A 635 6.37 6.99 -28.97
CA MET A 635 5.28 7.71 -29.62
C MET A 635 5.17 7.37 -31.11
N ALA A 636 6.29 7.34 -31.83
CA ALA A 636 6.33 6.99 -33.25
C ALA A 636 5.93 5.52 -33.49
N GLY A 637 6.29 4.62 -32.58
CA GLY A 637 5.92 3.20 -32.63
C GLY A 637 4.53 2.88 -32.08
N SER A 638 3.89 3.81 -31.38
CA SER A 638 2.61 3.57 -30.69
C SER A 638 1.50 3.19 -31.66
N GLU A 639 1.42 3.86 -32.82
CA GLU A 639 0.43 3.56 -33.86
C GLU A 639 0.57 2.14 -34.43
N HIS A 640 1.82 1.70 -34.68
CA HIS A 640 2.09 0.35 -35.18
C HIS A 640 1.79 -0.74 -34.14
N TRP A 641 2.06 -0.44 -32.86
CA TRP A 641 1.72 -1.31 -31.75
C TRP A 641 0.20 -1.39 -31.52
N LEU A 642 -0.52 -0.27 -31.67
CA LEU A 642 -1.98 -0.19 -31.56
C LEU A 642 -2.69 -0.91 -32.70
N ALA A 643 -2.22 -0.78 -33.93
CA ALA A 643 -2.75 -1.53 -35.08
C ALA A 643 -2.70 -3.04 -34.83
N ARG A 644 -1.67 -3.54 -34.14
CA ARG A 644 -1.57 -4.96 -33.76
C ARG A 644 -2.47 -5.36 -32.59
N LEU A 645 -2.75 -4.45 -31.65
CA LEU A 645 -3.69 -4.71 -30.55
C LEU A 645 -5.11 -4.99 -31.06
N ASP A 646 -5.57 -4.21 -32.04
CA ASP A 646 -6.89 -4.36 -32.68
C ASP A 646 -6.89 -5.45 -33.77
N GLY A 647 -5.72 -5.76 -34.35
CA GLY A 647 -5.60 -6.68 -35.48
C GLY A 647 -6.11 -6.08 -36.79
N THR A 648 -6.42 -4.78 -36.80
CA THR A 648 -6.81 -4.01 -37.98
C THR A 648 -5.66 -3.08 -38.37
N GLY A 649 -5.37 -2.92 -39.65
CA GLY A 649 -4.28 -2.05 -40.13
C GLY A 649 -4.52 -0.54 -39.96
N GLY A 650 -5.42 -0.13 -39.06
CA GLY A 650 -5.83 1.26 -38.86
C GLY A 650 -4.99 2.01 -37.81
N GLY A 651 -4.97 3.34 -37.91
CA GLY A 651 -4.25 4.25 -36.99
C GLY A 651 -4.95 4.54 -35.66
N SER A 652 -5.79 3.64 -35.16
CA SER A 652 -6.37 3.73 -33.81
C SER A 652 -6.95 2.38 -33.40
N ALA A 653 -6.47 1.80 -32.30
CA ALA A 653 -7.03 0.57 -31.77
C ALA A 653 -8.42 0.83 -31.18
N PHE A 654 -9.46 0.17 -31.70
CA PHE A 654 -10.84 0.31 -31.21
C PHE A 654 -11.36 1.77 -31.17
N GLY A 655 -10.83 2.65 -32.04
CA GLY A 655 -11.16 4.09 -32.07
C GLY A 655 -10.53 4.94 -30.96
N ILE A 656 -9.55 4.40 -30.22
CA ILE A 656 -8.84 5.10 -29.14
C ILE A 656 -7.51 5.64 -29.66
N SER A 657 -7.28 6.95 -29.48
CA SER A 657 -6.02 7.61 -29.85
C SER A 657 -4.83 7.14 -29.00
N GLY A 658 -3.66 6.93 -29.61
CA GLY A 658 -2.50 6.34 -28.93
C GLY A 658 -1.97 7.07 -27.70
N TRP A 659 -2.07 8.40 -27.65
CA TRP A 659 -1.63 9.18 -26.49
C TRP A 659 -2.44 8.91 -25.22
N ARG A 660 -3.67 8.37 -25.33
CA ARG A 660 -4.48 7.97 -24.17
C ARG A 660 -3.95 6.72 -23.47
N PHE A 661 -3.09 5.95 -24.14
CA PHE A 661 -2.42 4.80 -23.54
C PHE A 661 -1.15 5.17 -22.77
N LEU A 662 -0.76 6.45 -22.73
CA LEU A 662 0.36 6.91 -21.93
C LEU A 662 -0.02 7.04 -20.47
N GLY A 663 0.65 6.29 -19.61
CA GLY A 663 0.49 6.40 -18.17
C GLY A 663 1.18 7.63 -17.58
N VAL A 664 0.81 7.95 -16.33
CA VAL A 664 1.34 9.10 -15.58
C VAL A 664 2.87 9.05 -15.43
N GLY A 665 3.45 7.85 -15.32
CA GLY A 665 4.90 7.65 -15.21
C GLY A 665 5.65 8.12 -16.46
N ALA A 666 5.11 7.86 -17.66
CA ALA A 666 5.72 8.28 -18.91
C ALA A 666 5.81 9.81 -19.03
N TRP A 667 4.71 10.51 -18.69
CA TRP A 667 4.67 11.97 -18.70
C TRP A 667 5.62 12.60 -17.68
N LEU A 668 5.70 12.03 -16.47
CA LEU A 668 6.63 12.50 -15.44
C LEU A 668 8.09 12.30 -15.85
N MET A 669 8.43 11.16 -16.47
CA MET A 669 9.78 10.91 -16.99
C MET A 669 10.14 11.91 -18.10
N LEU A 670 9.24 12.19 -19.03
CA LEU A 670 9.45 13.18 -20.09
C LEU A 670 9.66 14.59 -19.53
N ALA A 671 8.77 15.04 -18.64
CA ALA A 671 8.85 16.36 -18.02
C ALA A 671 10.15 16.52 -17.22
N ALA A 672 10.54 15.50 -16.45
CA ALA A 672 11.78 15.51 -15.69
C ALA A 672 13.03 15.45 -16.60
N ALA A 673 13.00 14.70 -17.70
CA ALA A 673 14.10 14.65 -18.67
C ALA A 673 14.29 15.98 -19.42
N LEU A 674 13.20 16.64 -19.82
CA LEU A 674 13.25 17.99 -20.41
C LEU A 674 13.82 19.00 -19.41
N LEU A 675 13.34 18.97 -18.16
CA LEU A 675 13.87 19.82 -17.09
C LEU A 675 15.34 19.52 -16.81
N GLN A 676 15.74 18.24 -16.82
CA GLN A 676 17.13 17.83 -16.67
C GLN A 676 18.00 18.42 -17.79
N ALA A 677 17.61 18.29 -19.05
CA ALA A 677 18.33 18.85 -20.20
C ALA A 677 18.47 20.38 -20.08
N ILE A 678 17.37 21.09 -19.83
CA ILE A 678 17.34 22.55 -19.69
C ILE A 678 18.28 23.01 -18.56
N THR A 679 18.16 22.38 -17.39
CA THR A 679 18.98 22.75 -16.22
C THR A 679 20.46 22.41 -16.37
N THR A 680 20.81 21.38 -17.17
CA THR A 680 22.21 21.10 -17.52
C THR A 680 22.79 22.05 -18.55
N ILE A 681 22.07 22.37 -19.62
CA ILE A 681 22.57 23.22 -20.71
C ILE A 681 22.73 24.66 -20.19
N TRP A 682 21.76 25.14 -19.43
CA TRP A 682 21.69 26.52 -18.95
C TRP A 682 22.17 26.66 -17.51
N GLN A 683 22.98 25.72 -17.01
CA GLN A 683 23.38 25.65 -15.61
C GLN A 683 24.07 26.94 -15.12
N SER A 684 25.06 27.45 -15.86
CA SER A 684 25.80 28.67 -15.52
C SER A 684 24.97 29.96 -15.65
N PRO A 685 24.23 30.22 -16.75
CA PRO A 685 23.42 31.43 -16.84
C PRO A 685 22.25 31.43 -15.84
N LEU A 686 21.62 30.27 -15.57
CA LEU A 686 20.57 30.17 -14.57
C LEU A 686 21.12 30.38 -13.16
N ALA A 687 22.25 29.78 -12.80
CA ALA A 687 22.90 30.01 -11.51
C ALA A 687 23.28 31.48 -11.32
N ALA A 688 23.89 32.13 -12.32
CA ALA A 688 24.31 33.53 -12.25
C ALA A 688 23.12 34.50 -12.19
N ARG A 689 22.04 34.26 -12.96
CA ARG A 689 20.81 35.06 -12.87
C ARG A 689 20.16 34.94 -11.49
N PHE A 690 20.22 33.75 -10.92
CA PHE A 690 19.61 33.48 -9.61
C PHE A 690 20.46 34.03 -8.47
N GLU A 691 21.79 33.94 -8.56
CA GLU A 691 22.74 34.54 -7.62
C GLU A 691 22.56 36.06 -7.58
N LYS A 692 22.51 36.74 -8.73
CA LYS A 692 22.19 38.18 -8.79
C LYS A 692 20.81 38.53 -8.23
N TRP A 693 19.81 37.68 -8.47
CA TRP A 693 18.48 37.87 -7.87
C TRP A 693 18.53 37.69 -6.35
N PHE A 694 19.31 36.73 -5.86
CA PHE A 694 19.45 36.40 -4.45
C PHE A 694 20.28 37.45 -3.70
N GLU A 695 21.37 37.95 -4.27
CA GLU A 695 22.13 39.09 -3.75
C GLU A 695 21.22 40.30 -3.58
N ARG A 696 20.43 40.66 -4.61
CA ARG A 696 19.41 41.73 -4.51
C ARG A 696 18.36 41.44 -3.43
N TRP A 697 17.99 40.18 -3.26
CA TRP A 697 17.04 39.75 -2.22
C TRP A 697 17.67 39.82 -0.81
N GLN A 698 18.97 39.54 -0.68
CA GLN A 698 19.73 39.55 0.57
C GLN A 698 20.12 40.97 0.98
N GLU A 699 20.48 41.83 0.03
CA GLU A 699 20.66 43.28 0.23
C GLU A 699 19.37 43.94 0.75
N LYS A 700 18.20 43.57 0.20
CA LYS A 700 16.90 43.98 0.75
C LYS A 700 16.66 43.51 2.18
N ARG A 701 17.35 42.45 2.62
CA ARG A 701 17.22 41.82 3.94
C ARG A 701 18.23 42.35 4.98
N ASN A 702 19.36 42.90 4.52
CA ASN A 702 20.34 43.59 5.37
C ASN A 702 19.77 44.88 5.98
N VAL A 703 18.74 45.47 5.35
CA VAL A 703 17.86 46.44 6.00
C VAL A 703 16.83 45.65 6.80
N PHE A 704 17.03 45.51 8.12
CA PHE A 704 16.08 44.78 8.98
C PHE A 704 14.73 45.52 9.05
N LYS A 705 13.84 45.22 8.10
CA LYS A 705 12.40 45.49 8.21
C LYS A 705 11.71 44.18 8.55
N TYR A 706 11.07 44.13 9.71
CA TYR A 706 10.28 42.99 10.13
C TYR A 706 9.07 42.84 9.19
N GLU A 707 9.12 41.87 8.28
CA GLU A 707 7.94 41.46 7.51
C GLU A 707 7.35 40.17 8.09
N PRO A 708 6.04 40.13 8.39
CA PRO A 708 5.40 38.93 8.87
C PRO A 708 5.46 37.84 7.81
N GLY A 709 6.07 36.70 8.17
CA GLY A 709 6.16 35.52 7.28
C GLY A 709 4.78 34.92 6.98
N LEU A 710 4.70 34.02 5.98
CA LEU A 710 3.42 33.41 5.58
C LEU A 710 2.66 32.75 6.74
N ALA A 711 3.35 31.98 7.58
CA ALA A 711 2.76 31.37 8.78
C ALA A 711 2.17 32.43 9.72
N GLU A 712 2.87 33.53 9.96
CA GLU A 712 2.40 34.61 10.82
C GLU A 712 1.18 35.33 10.23
N ARG A 713 1.13 35.53 8.91
CA ARG A 713 -0.05 36.10 8.24
C ARG A 713 -1.27 35.18 8.34
N ILE A 714 -1.08 33.86 8.23
CA ILE A 714 -2.15 32.88 8.38
C ILE A 714 -2.65 32.83 9.83
N PHE A 715 -1.73 32.71 10.79
CA PHE A 715 -2.09 32.59 12.20
C PHE A 715 -2.67 33.89 12.80
N LYS A 716 -2.28 35.07 12.30
CA LYS A 716 -2.92 36.35 12.67
C LYS A 716 -4.39 36.46 12.23
N LYS A 717 -4.84 35.65 11.26
CA LYS A 717 -6.25 35.59 10.84
C LYS A 717 -7.11 34.72 11.76
N ILE A 718 -6.52 33.96 12.68
CA ILE A 718 -7.30 33.14 13.62
C ILE A 718 -7.88 34.05 14.71
N PRO A 719 -9.21 34.18 14.80
CA PRO A 719 -9.83 35.04 15.80
C PRO A 719 -9.56 34.51 17.22
N GLY A 720 -9.17 35.42 18.12
CA GLY A 720 -9.01 35.13 19.55
C GLY A 720 -7.62 34.61 19.98
N LEU A 721 -6.62 34.58 19.10
CA LEU A 721 -5.25 34.15 19.46
C LEU A 721 -4.43 35.33 20.04
N PRO A 722 -4.00 35.30 21.31
CA PRO A 722 -3.17 36.37 21.88
C PRO A 722 -1.80 36.46 21.20
N SER A 723 -1.25 37.68 21.07
CA SER A 723 0.07 37.93 20.44
C SER A 723 1.19 37.09 21.06
N ASP A 724 1.13 36.88 22.37
CA ASP A 724 2.16 36.16 23.12
C ASP A 724 2.10 34.64 22.84
N VAL A 725 0.89 34.09 22.71
CA VAL A 725 0.66 32.69 22.31
C VAL A 725 1.10 32.46 20.87
N LEU A 726 0.80 33.43 19.99
CA LEU A 726 1.25 33.43 18.61
C LEU A 726 2.79 33.42 18.51
N ALA A 727 3.49 34.18 19.36
CA ALA A 727 4.95 34.22 19.38
C ALA A 727 5.56 32.86 19.75
N VAL A 728 5.02 32.20 20.79
CA VAL A 728 5.45 30.84 21.18
C VAL A 728 5.16 29.82 20.08
N LEU A 729 3.97 29.88 19.47
CA LEU A 729 3.57 29.00 18.37
C LEU A 729 4.49 29.16 17.14
N LEU A 730 4.72 30.41 16.71
CA LEU A 730 5.59 30.70 15.55
C LEU A 730 7.04 30.28 15.81
N LYS A 731 7.52 30.44 17.04
CA LYS A 731 8.84 29.94 17.45
C LYS A 731 8.92 28.42 17.29
N ASP A 732 7.99 27.69 17.89
CA ASP A 732 8.01 26.22 17.90
C ASP A 732 7.87 25.64 16.48
N ILE A 733 7.00 26.22 15.63
CA ILE A 733 6.87 25.83 14.21
C ILE A 733 8.18 26.07 13.43
N ARG A 734 8.81 27.23 13.61
CA ARG A 734 10.08 27.55 12.93
C ARG A 734 11.21 26.63 13.41
N MET A 735 11.25 26.31 14.70
CA MET A 735 12.22 25.37 15.27
C MET A 735 12.03 23.96 14.70
N PHE A 736 10.78 23.48 14.66
CA PHE A 736 10.45 22.17 14.10
C PHE A 736 10.85 22.03 12.64
N TRP A 737 10.56 23.03 11.79
CA TRP A 737 10.93 22.99 10.36
C TRP A 737 12.45 23.09 10.14
N ARG A 738 13.17 23.78 11.03
CA ARG A 738 14.63 23.89 10.98
C ARG A 738 15.31 22.59 11.41
N ASP A 739 14.71 21.81 12.32
CA ASP A 739 15.27 20.54 12.77
C ASP A 739 14.91 19.37 11.83
N THR A 740 15.84 19.06 10.94
CA THR A 740 15.65 18.00 9.94
C THR A 740 15.56 16.60 10.54
N ALA A 741 16.04 16.39 11.78
CA ALA A 741 15.89 15.11 12.45
C ALA A 741 14.44 14.88 12.87
N GLN A 742 13.78 15.91 13.44
CA GLN A 742 12.40 15.79 13.95
C GLN A 742 11.37 15.57 12.84
N TRP A 743 11.44 16.34 11.75
CA TRP A 743 10.48 16.17 10.66
C TRP A 743 10.75 14.91 9.82
N GLY A 744 12.02 14.53 9.60
CA GLY A 744 12.35 13.27 8.93
C GLY A 744 11.82 12.05 9.69
N GLN A 745 11.95 12.06 11.01
CA GLN A 745 11.36 11.06 11.90
C GLN A 745 9.83 11.04 11.89
N SER A 746 9.18 12.21 11.79
CA SER A 746 7.72 12.33 11.64
C SER A 746 7.24 11.70 10.33
N LEU A 747 7.94 12.01 9.23
CA LEU A 747 7.62 11.50 7.90
C LEU A 747 7.65 9.97 7.84
N ILE A 748 8.66 9.35 8.46
CA ILE A 748 8.78 7.89 8.55
C ILE A 748 7.57 7.30 9.29
N LEU A 749 7.23 7.87 10.45
CA LEU A 749 6.10 7.42 11.25
C LEU A 749 4.79 7.54 10.48
N PHE A 750 4.51 8.70 9.88
CA PHE A 750 3.29 8.90 9.09
C PHE A 750 3.25 8.08 7.80
N GLY A 751 4.41 7.81 7.18
CA GLY A 751 4.51 6.95 5.99
C GLY A 751 4.12 5.51 6.29
N ILE A 752 4.70 4.92 7.34
CA ILE A 752 4.36 3.56 7.79
C ILE A 752 2.88 3.50 8.20
N LEU A 753 2.41 4.51 8.92
CA LEU A 753 1.01 4.62 9.33
C LEU A 753 0.05 4.71 8.13
N GLY A 754 0.42 5.47 7.09
CA GLY A 754 -0.33 5.57 5.84
C GLY A 754 -0.42 4.23 5.13
N VAL A 755 0.69 3.49 5.05
CA VAL A 755 0.71 2.12 4.49
C VAL A 755 -0.21 1.19 5.27
N TYR A 756 -0.18 1.24 6.61
CA TYR A 756 -1.09 0.46 7.46
C TYR A 756 -2.56 0.74 7.12
N ILE A 757 -2.98 2.02 7.08
CA ILE A 757 -4.38 2.36 6.85
C ILE A 757 -4.84 1.99 5.43
N LEU A 758 -3.99 2.20 4.42
CA LEU A 758 -4.31 1.88 3.03
C LEU A 758 -4.53 0.38 2.82
N ASN A 759 -3.89 -0.48 3.60
CA ASN A 759 -4.01 -1.95 3.48
C ASN A 759 -5.01 -2.56 4.47
N LEU A 760 -5.53 -1.76 5.41
CA LEU A 760 -6.37 -2.27 6.51
C LEU A 760 -7.63 -2.96 6.00
N ARG A 761 -8.27 -2.40 4.97
CA ARG A 761 -9.47 -2.98 4.34
C ARG A 761 -9.18 -4.36 3.73
N PHE A 762 -8.11 -4.46 2.95
CA PHE A 762 -7.71 -5.70 2.28
C PHE A 762 -7.48 -6.81 3.30
N PHE A 763 -6.71 -6.55 4.36
CA PHE A 763 -6.53 -7.52 5.43
C PHE A 763 -7.85 -7.83 6.14
N THR A 764 -8.66 -6.82 6.46
CA THR A 764 -9.92 -7.09 7.18
C THR A 764 -10.86 -7.98 6.38
N GLU A 765 -11.11 -7.68 5.11
CA GLU A 765 -12.00 -8.47 4.24
C GLU A 765 -11.49 -9.90 4.05
N GLN A 766 -10.18 -10.08 3.81
CA GLN A 766 -9.57 -11.41 3.70
C GLN A 766 -9.63 -12.19 5.01
N PHE A 767 -9.32 -11.56 6.15
CA PHE A 767 -9.40 -12.21 7.44
C PHE A 767 -10.87 -12.57 7.77
N THR A 768 -11.83 -11.66 7.59
CA THR A 768 -13.23 -11.95 7.90
C THR A 768 -13.79 -13.09 7.05
N THR A 769 -13.44 -13.13 5.76
CA THR A 769 -13.92 -14.16 4.82
C THR A 769 -13.27 -15.52 5.06
N LEU A 770 -11.97 -15.55 5.38
CA LEU A 770 -11.22 -16.77 5.66
C LEU A 770 -11.65 -17.46 6.97
N PHE A 771 -12.23 -16.70 7.90
CA PHE A 771 -12.62 -17.19 9.23
C PHE A 771 -14.13 -17.24 9.48
N THR A 772 -14.96 -17.05 8.44
CA THR A 772 -16.43 -17.04 8.52
C THR A 772 -17.00 -18.35 9.07
N GLY A 773 -16.37 -19.50 8.79
CA GLY A 773 -16.77 -20.83 9.25
C GLY A 773 -16.23 -21.29 10.61
N GLY A 774 -15.49 -20.44 11.33
CA GLY A 774 -14.88 -20.80 12.63
C GLY A 774 -15.83 -20.70 13.83
N ARG A 775 -15.51 -21.40 14.93
CA ARG A 775 -16.28 -21.44 16.22
C ARG A 775 -16.65 -20.07 16.82
N PHE A 776 -16.01 -18.98 16.38
CA PHE A 776 -16.23 -17.61 16.88
C PHE A 776 -17.05 -16.71 15.94
N GLY A 777 -17.37 -17.15 14.71
CA GLY A 777 -18.12 -16.39 13.70
C GLY A 777 -17.37 -15.21 13.08
N GLY A 778 -17.72 -14.82 11.84
CA GLY A 778 -17.09 -13.68 11.13
C GLY A 778 -17.22 -12.34 11.87
N ASP A 779 -18.30 -12.17 12.63
CA ASP A 779 -18.61 -10.97 13.43
C ASP A 779 -17.58 -10.67 14.54
N TYR A 780 -16.95 -11.70 15.12
CA TYR A 780 -15.98 -11.53 16.19
C TYR A 780 -14.72 -10.83 15.69
N PHE A 781 -14.19 -11.29 14.55
CA PHE A 781 -12.97 -10.75 13.96
C PHE A 781 -13.17 -9.30 13.48
N PHE A 782 -14.33 -8.99 12.90
CA PHE A 782 -14.65 -7.62 12.50
C PHE A 782 -14.65 -6.64 13.70
N LYS A 783 -15.24 -7.05 14.83
CA LYS A 783 -15.21 -6.29 16.09
C LYS A 783 -13.79 -6.20 16.66
N LEU A 784 -13.00 -7.27 16.56
CA LEU A 784 -11.61 -7.30 17.04
C LEU A 784 -10.73 -6.32 16.28
N VAL A 785 -10.77 -6.36 14.95
CA VAL A 785 -10.00 -5.46 14.09
C VAL A 785 -10.40 -4.00 14.35
N SER A 786 -11.69 -3.72 14.56
CA SER A 786 -12.17 -2.37 14.87
C SER A 786 -11.57 -1.80 16.18
N PHE A 787 -11.51 -2.59 17.25
CA PHE A 787 -10.90 -2.17 18.52
C PHE A 787 -9.38 -2.17 18.48
N MET A 788 -8.76 -3.10 17.76
CA MET A 788 -7.32 -3.10 17.51
C MET A 788 -6.90 -1.86 16.72
N ASN A 789 -7.75 -1.39 15.79
CA ASN A 789 -7.50 -0.16 15.05
C ASN A 789 -7.52 1.08 15.96
N LEU A 790 -8.49 1.18 16.88
CA LEU A 790 -8.48 2.23 17.92
C LEU A 790 -7.19 2.17 18.76
N ALA A 791 -6.80 0.97 19.20
CA ALA A 791 -5.58 0.76 19.98
C ALA A 791 -4.33 1.16 19.19
N ALA A 792 -4.25 0.82 17.90
CA ALA A 792 -3.17 1.20 17.01
C ALA A 792 -3.10 2.73 16.84
N CYS A 793 -4.23 3.41 16.63
CA CYS A 793 -4.28 4.87 16.58
C CYS A 793 -3.81 5.51 17.90
N ALA A 794 -4.25 4.97 19.05
CA ALA A 794 -3.83 5.46 20.36
C ALA A 794 -2.34 5.23 20.65
N LEU A 795 -1.78 4.08 20.27
CA LEU A 795 -0.34 3.78 20.40
C LEU A 795 0.52 4.69 19.53
N ASN A 796 0.07 4.97 18.30
CA ASN A 796 0.71 5.95 17.44
C ASN A 796 0.68 7.35 18.08
N LEU A 797 -0.45 7.72 18.69
CA LEU A 797 -0.57 8.99 19.40
C LEU A 797 0.34 9.06 20.65
N ALA A 798 0.43 7.99 21.45
CA ALA A 798 1.38 7.92 22.57
C ALA A 798 2.83 8.05 22.11
N THR A 799 3.17 7.47 20.96
CA THR A 799 4.50 7.60 20.35
C THR A 799 4.77 9.05 19.92
N LEU A 800 3.80 9.71 19.28
CA LEU A 800 3.92 11.11 18.86
C LEU A 800 4.05 12.06 20.06
N THR A 801 3.21 11.89 21.08
CA THR A 801 3.24 12.74 22.28
C THR A 801 4.53 12.55 23.08
N THR A 802 4.98 11.31 23.26
CA THR A 802 6.27 11.03 23.92
C THR A 802 7.45 11.59 23.11
N ARG A 803 7.40 11.59 21.78
CA ARG A 803 8.49 12.06 20.93
C ARG A 803 8.55 13.58 20.78
N PHE A 804 7.40 14.24 20.62
CA PHE A 804 7.32 15.64 20.23
C PHE A 804 6.79 16.56 21.32
N VAL A 805 6.03 16.05 22.29
CA VAL A 805 5.38 16.86 23.32
C VAL A 805 6.17 16.80 24.64
N TYR A 806 6.57 15.60 25.08
CA TYR A 806 7.38 15.41 26.29
C TYR A 806 8.68 16.25 26.31
N PRO A 807 9.52 16.30 25.25
CA PRO A 807 10.78 17.04 25.32
C PRO A 807 10.61 18.56 25.20
N GLN A 808 9.43 19.09 24.85
CA GLN A 808 9.26 20.53 24.51
C GLN A 808 9.72 21.47 25.60
N PHE A 809 9.45 21.13 26.86
CA PHE A 809 9.90 21.94 27.99
C PHE A 809 11.42 21.83 28.21
N SER A 810 11.99 20.66 27.99
CA SER A 810 13.44 20.44 28.10
C SER A 810 14.23 21.13 26.98
N LEU A 811 13.65 21.24 25.78
CA LEU A 811 14.23 21.91 24.60
C LEU A 811 14.32 23.44 24.73
N GLU A 812 13.65 24.03 25.73
CA GLU A 812 13.93 25.43 26.12
C GLU A 812 15.37 25.57 26.66
N GLY A 813 15.96 24.46 27.14
CA GLY A 813 17.36 24.30 27.45
C GLY A 813 17.86 25.26 28.52
N LYS A 814 19.13 25.66 28.39
CA LYS A 814 19.78 26.63 29.29
C LYS A 814 19.17 28.04 29.23
N ARG A 815 18.26 28.31 28.27
CA ARG A 815 17.63 29.63 28.05
C ARG A 815 16.26 29.75 28.71
N LEU A 816 15.83 28.73 29.47
CA LEU A 816 14.54 28.72 30.17
C LEU A 816 14.32 29.96 31.05
N TRP A 817 15.39 30.51 31.65
CA TRP A 817 15.33 31.73 32.47
C TRP A 817 14.82 32.96 31.71
N ILE A 818 15.12 33.09 30.40
CA ILE A 818 14.61 34.19 29.56
C ILE A 818 13.08 34.10 29.46
N VAL A 819 12.56 32.88 29.33
CA VAL A 819 11.12 32.63 29.27
C VAL A 819 10.48 32.85 30.64
N GLY A 820 11.15 32.48 31.73
CA GLY A 820 10.67 32.71 33.09
C GLY A 820 10.63 34.18 33.50
N LEU A 821 11.58 35.01 33.04
CA LEU A 821 11.57 36.46 33.25
C LEU A 821 10.68 37.22 32.26
N SER A 822 10.16 36.54 31.23
CA SER A 822 9.24 37.16 30.28
C SER A 822 7.86 37.38 30.93
N PRO A 823 7.08 38.41 30.52
CA PRO A 823 5.77 38.72 31.11
C PRO A 823 4.73 37.60 30.99
N LEU A 824 5.02 36.56 30.21
CA LEU A 824 4.20 35.35 30.11
C LEU A 824 4.30 34.45 31.35
N GLY A 825 5.49 34.33 31.95
CA GLY A 825 5.80 33.30 32.96
C GLY A 825 5.84 31.86 32.40
N LEU A 826 6.59 30.97 33.08
CA LEU A 826 6.67 29.54 32.77
C LEU A 826 5.33 28.82 32.95
N SER A 827 4.53 29.16 33.95
CA SER A 827 3.25 28.47 34.20
C SER A 827 2.27 28.65 33.03
N ARG A 828 2.21 29.85 32.45
CA ARG A 828 1.39 30.14 31.26
C ARG A 828 1.95 29.45 30.03
N VAL A 829 3.27 29.42 29.86
CA VAL A 829 3.93 28.72 28.74
C VAL A 829 3.61 27.22 28.75
N VAL A 830 3.61 26.57 29.91
CA VAL A 830 3.23 25.15 30.02
C VAL A 830 1.77 24.93 29.63
N LYS A 831 0.83 25.79 30.07
CA LYS A 831 -0.59 25.71 29.67
C LYS A 831 -0.76 25.90 28.16
N VAL A 832 -0.05 26.87 27.58
CA VAL A 832 -0.07 27.14 26.15
C VAL A 832 0.47 25.94 25.37
N LYS A 833 1.61 25.37 25.77
CA LYS A 833 2.19 24.19 25.12
C LYS A 833 1.25 22.97 25.23
N PHE A 834 0.61 22.76 26.38
CA PHE A 834 -0.40 21.70 26.53
C PHE A 834 -1.61 21.88 25.60
N MET A 835 -2.15 23.10 25.51
CA MET A 835 -3.27 23.39 24.60
C MET A 835 -2.87 23.20 23.13
N LEU A 836 -1.72 23.74 22.73
CA LEU A 836 -1.20 23.58 21.38
C LEU A 836 -0.94 22.11 21.03
N ALA A 837 -0.30 21.36 21.93
CA ALA A 837 -0.04 19.93 21.75
C ALA A 837 -1.34 19.12 21.61
N SER A 838 -2.35 19.43 22.41
CA SER A 838 -3.67 18.78 22.35
C SER A 838 -4.39 19.09 21.03
N VAL A 839 -4.39 20.34 20.59
CA VAL A 839 -5.00 20.74 19.31
C VAL A 839 -4.30 20.08 18.12
N ILE A 840 -2.97 20.11 18.07
CA ILE A 840 -2.20 19.46 17.00
C ILE A 840 -2.45 17.94 16.98
N SER A 841 -2.47 17.32 18.16
CA SER A 841 -2.75 15.89 18.30
C SER A 841 -4.16 15.52 17.83
N LEU A 842 -5.17 16.35 18.12
CA LEU A 842 -6.55 16.16 17.63
C LEU A 842 -6.64 16.33 16.11
N LEU A 843 -5.98 17.35 15.56
CA LEU A 843 -5.92 17.59 14.10
C LEU A 843 -5.31 16.41 13.34
N ILE A 844 -4.42 15.65 13.98
CA ILE A 844 -3.80 14.47 13.39
C ILE A 844 -4.66 13.21 13.62
N SER A 845 -5.12 12.99 14.85
CA SER A 845 -5.80 11.74 15.25
C SER A 845 -7.24 11.62 14.74
N LEU A 846 -7.99 12.72 14.62
CA LEU A 846 -9.37 12.69 14.13
C LEU A 846 -9.47 12.29 12.66
N PRO A 847 -8.72 12.90 11.71
CA PRO A 847 -8.72 12.42 10.32
C PRO A 847 -8.22 10.99 10.20
N LEU A 848 -7.24 10.60 11.02
CA LEU A 848 -6.67 9.26 11.01
C LEU A 848 -7.70 8.19 11.38
N ILE A 849 -8.43 8.38 12.49
CA ILE A 849 -9.45 7.41 12.92
C ILE A 849 -10.66 7.45 11.98
N TRP A 850 -11.05 8.64 11.49
CA TRP A 850 -12.14 8.79 10.53
C TRP A 850 -11.84 8.02 9.24
N PHE A 851 -10.66 8.25 8.64
CA PHE A 851 -10.26 7.61 7.39
C PHE A 851 -10.10 6.10 7.59
N SER A 852 -9.48 5.67 8.69
CA SER A 852 -9.32 4.25 9.01
C SER A 852 -10.66 3.54 9.22
N CYS A 853 -11.60 4.14 9.96
CA CYS A 853 -12.93 3.57 10.17
C CYS A 853 -13.81 3.61 8.90
N SER A 854 -13.66 4.64 8.06
CA SER A 854 -14.35 4.72 6.77
C SER A 854 -13.85 3.62 5.81
N MET A 855 -12.55 3.31 5.82
CA MET A 855 -11.99 2.19 5.07
C MET A 855 -12.51 0.83 5.54
N LEU A 856 -12.83 0.70 6.83
CA LEU A 856 -13.50 -0.47 7.43
C LEU A 856 -15.01 -0.53 7.16
N ARG A 857 -15.61 0.50 6.54
CA ARG A 857 -17.06 0.64 6.33
C ARG A 857 -17.88 0.49 7.62
N LEU A 858 -17.37 1.03 8.73
CA LEU A 858 -18.10 1.00 10.01
C LEU A 858 -19.34 1.91 9.99
N PRO A 859 -20.42 1.54 10.70
CA PRO A 859 -21.59 2.39 10.83
C PRO A 859 -21.23 3.71 11.52
N LEU A 860 -21.86 4.80 11.09
CA LEU A 860 -21.51 6.17 11.51
C LEU A 860 -21.50 6.36 13.03
N GLY A 861 -22.43 5.70 13.75
CA GLY A 861 -22.46 5.73 15.22
C GLY A 861 -21.19 5.15 15.88
N GLN A 862 -20.62 4.10 15.32
CA GLN A 862 -19.38 3.49 15.82
C GLN A 862 -18.16 4.34 15.48
N VAL A 863 -18.16 5.00 14.31
CA VAL A 863 -17.11 5.97 13.93
C VAL A 863 -17.08 7.14 14.92
N VAL A 864 -18.24 7.71 15.24
CA VAL A 864 -18.37 8.81 16.21
C VAL A 864 -17.92 8.36 17.60
N PHE A 865 -18.27 7.14 18.03
CA PHE A 865 -17.80 6.57 19.30
C PHE A 865 -16.26 6.52 19.37
N PHE A 866 -15.59 6.01 18.33
CA PHE A 866 -14.12 5.97 18.29
C PHE A 866 -13.48 7.36 18.17
N MET A 867 -14.11 8.31 17.46
CA MET A 867 -13.65 9.71 17.42
C MET A 867 -13.73 10.39 18.80
N ALA A 868 -14.79 10.15 19.55
CA ALA A 868 -14.93 10.66 20.92
C ALA A 868 -13.88 10.02 21.85
N ALA A 869 -13.72 8.70 21.78
CA ALA A 869 -12.72 7.98 22.56
C ALA A 869 -11.29 8.49 22.30
N ILE A 870 -10.87 8.60 21.03
CA ILE A 870 -9.51 9.07 20.71
C ILE A 870 -9.30 10.53 21.10
N SER A 871 -10.35 11.36 21.10
CA SER A 871 -10.27 12.75 21.52
C SER A 871 -9.98 12.89 23.02
N ILE A 872 -10.67 12.10 23.85
CA ILE A 872 -10.42 12.03 25.30
C ILE A 872 -9.01 11.49 25.57
N MET A 873 -8.64 10.40 24.89
CA MET A 873 -7.30 9.81 25.00
C MET A 873 -6.20 10.77 24.55
N SER A 874 -6.45 11.59 23.53
CA SER A 874 -5.51 12.61 23.05
C SER A 874 -5.21 13.64 24.11
N VAL A 875 -6.24 14.18 24.77
CA VAL A 875 -6.06 15.15 25.86
C VAL A 875 -5.33 14.50 27.05
N ALA A 876 -5.68 13.26 27.40
CA ALA A 876 -5.05 12.53 28.50
C ALA A 876 -3.55 12.25 28.24
N LEU A 877 -3.21 11.74 27.06
CA LEU A 877 -1.82 11.46 26.67
C LEU A 877 -0.97 12.74 26.56
N ASN A 878 -1.53 13.84 26.05
CA ASN A 878 -0.83 15.14 26.03
C ASN A 878 -0.62 15.70 27.44
N GLY A 879 -1.60 15.56 28.34
CA GLY A 879 -1.50 16.00 29.72
C GLY A 879 -0.42 15.22 30.48
N LEU A 880 -0.40 13.91 30.28
CA LEU A 880 0.66 13.02 30.76
C LEU A 880 2.02 13.45 30.19
N ALA A 881 2.17 13.61 28.87
CA ALA A 881 3.44 13.94 28.24
C ALA A 881 4.01 15.30 28.69
N VAL A 882 3.20 16.36 28.69
CA VAL A 882 3.62 17.69 29.16
C VAL A 882 3.92 17.66 30.65
N GLY A 883 3.04 17.04 31.45
CA GLY A 883 3.23 16.95 32.90
C GLY A 883 4.54 16.25 33.27
N MET A 884 4.79 15.09 32.65
CA MET A 884 6.02 14.32 32.85
C MET A 884 7.26 15.05 32.33
N GLY A 885 7.15 15.76 31.21
CA GLY A 885 8.25 16.54 30.62
C GLY A 885 8.72 17.70 31.52
N VAL A 886 7.78 18.30 32.25
CA VAL A 886 8.04 19.35 33.22
C VAL A 886 8.53 18.80 34.57
N MET A 887 8.04 17.63 34.99
CA MET A 887 8.47 16.98 36.24
C MET A 887 9.90 16.45 36.16
N TYR A 888 10.35 16.00 35.00
CA TYR A 888 11.70 15.46 34.80
C TYR A 888 12.42 16.16 33.66
N PRO A 889 12.71 17.47 33.78
CA PRO A 889 13.31 18.24 32.71
C PRO A 889 14.80 17.91 32.57
N ASN A 890 15.29 17.81 31.34
CA ASN A 890 16.70 17.66 31.02
C ASN A 890 17.21 18.85 30.20
N LEU A 891 17.48 19.97 30.87
CA LEU A 891 17.85 21.25 30.24
C LEU A 891 19.28 21.30 29.67
N LYS A 892 20.09 20.25 29.92
CA LYS A 892 21.48 20.17 29.44
C LYS A 892 21.60 19.54 28.07
N GLU A 893 20.56 18.83 27.63
CA GLU A 893 20.57 18.04 26.40
C GLU A 893 19.74 18.74 25.33
N ASP A 894 20.37 19.08 24.20
CA ASP A 894 19.67 19.75 23.08
C ASP A 894 19.07 18.74 22.08
N ASN A 895 19.42 17.45 22.20
CA ASN A 895 18.89 16.40 21.33
C ASN A 895 17.56 15.84 21.88
N PRO A 896 16.42 16.03 21.19
CA PRO A 896 15.11 15.55 21.64
C PRO A 896 15.07 14.03 21.79
N SER A 897 15.75 13.29 20.90
CA SER A 897 15.73 11.82 20.94
C SER A 897 16.39 11.27 22.21
N LYS A 898 17.42 11.98 22.71
CA LYS A 898 18.14 11.61 23.92
C LYS A 898 17.42 12.06 25.19
N ILE A 899 16.67 13.16 25.14
CA ILE A 899 15.74 13.56 26.21
C ILE A 899 14.65 12.48 26.39
N VAL A 900 14.04 12.04 25.30
CA VAL A 900 12.97 11.03 25.30
C VAL A 900 13.47 9.66 25.77
N ALA A 901 14.67 9.26 25.37
CA ALA A 901 15.32 8.04 25.87
C ALA A 901 15.80 8.15 27.33
N GLY A 902 15.66 9.32 27.96
CA GLY A 902 15.92 9.52 29.37
C GLY A 902 14.89 8.80 30.26
N PHE A 903 15.18 8.82 31.56
CA PHE A 903 14.33 8.20 32.58
C PHE A 903 12.87 8.69 32.54
N GLY A 904 12.65 10.00 32.47
CA GLY A 904 11.30 10.56 32.46
C GLY A 904 10.51 10.24 31.18
N GLY A 905 11.17 10.18 30.02
CA GLY A 905 10.52 9.85 28.76
C GLY A 905 10.17 8.36 28.67
N THR A 906 11.03 7.48 29.18
CA THR A 906 10.72 6.04 29.32
C THR A 906 9.54 5.83 30.26
N PHE A 907 9.49 6.56 31.38
CA PHE A 907 8.35 6.47 32.30
C PHE A 907 7.04 6.96 31.66
N CYS A 908 7.09 8.10 30.96
CA CYS A 908 5.96 8.62 30.20
C CYS A 908 5.42 7.59 29.20
N LEU A 909 6.33 6.90 28.50
CA LEU A 909 5.98 5.83 27.57
C LEU A 909 5.26 4.69 28.29
N VAL A 910 5.84 4.13 29.35
CA VAL A 910 5.23 2.99 30.06
C VAL A 910 3.85 3.34 30.61
N LEU A 911 3.69 4.51 31.24
CA LEU A 911 2.37 4.98 31.70
C LEU A 911 1.37 5.14 30.56
N SER A 912 1.81 5.62 29.40
CA SER A 912 0.96 5.75 28.22
C SER A 912 0.48 4.38 27.73
N PHE A 913 1.34 3.36 27.72
CA PHE A 913 0.95 2.00 27.33
C PHE A 913 -0.05 1.38 28.31
N VAL A 914 0.19 1.51 29.62
CA VAL A 914 -0.73 1.04 30.67
C VAL A 914 -2.08 1.74 30.54
N TYR A 915 -2.06 3.06 30.33
CA TYR A 915 -3.27 3.85 30.10
C TYR A 915 -4.05 3.36 28.87
N ILE A 916 -3.39 3.18 27.72
CA ILE A 916 -4.04 2.74 26.48
C ILE A 916 -4.65 1.35 26.65
N GLY A 917 -3.91 0.39 27.22
CA GLY A 917 -4.40 -0.97 27.43
C GLY A 917 -5.67 -1.00 28.28
N LEU A 918 -5.65 -0.32 29.43
CA LEU A 918 -6.81 -0.22 30.32
C LEU A 918 -7.96 0.56 29.66
N ALA A 919 -7.68 1.67 28.98
CA ALA A 919 -8.69 2.46 28.27
C ALA A 919 -9.41 1.64 27.20
N VAL A 920 -8.67 0.88 26.38
CA VAL A 920 -9.26 0.03 25.34
C VAL A 920 -10.08 -1.11 25.95
N MET A 921 -9.63 -1.70 27.06
CA MET A 921 -10.41 -2.72 27.78
C MET A 921 -11.71 -2.16 28.34
N LEU A 922 -11.67 -1.00 29.00
CA LEU A 922 -12.86 -0.31 29.53
C LEU A 922 -13.83 0.08 28.42
N LEU A 923 -13.33 0.64 27.31
CA LEU A 923 -14.13 0.99 26.14
C LEU A 923 -14.72 -0.26 25.45
N GLY A 924 -13.98 -1.37 25.44
CA GLY A 924 -14.45 -2.66 24.94
C GLY A 924 -15.59 -3.21 25.81
N ALA A 925 -15.44 -3.20 27.13
CA ALA A 925 -16.47 -3.66 28.05
C ALA A 925 -17.73 -2.76 28.01
N GLY A 926 -17.55 -1.44 27.87
CA GLY A 926 -18.61 -0.43 27.83
C GLY A 926 -19.26 -0.18 26.47
N SER A 927 -18.80 -0.83 25.39
CA SER A 927 -19.25 -0.49 24.03
C SER A 927 -20.72 -0.81 23.77
N PRO A 928 -21.51 0.11 23.19
CA PRO A 928 -22.88 -0.16 22.79
C PRO A 928 -23.00 -1.02 21.51
N PHE A 929 -21.96 -1.05 20.67
CA PHE A 929 -21.95 -1.76 19.38
C PHE A 929 -21.47 -3.23 19.50
N GLY A 930 -21.10 -3.66 20.71
CA GLY A 930 -20.47 -4.95 20.97
C GLY A 930 -18.95 -4.91 20.83
N SER A 931 -18.26 -5.82 21.51
CA SER A 931 -16.80 -5.89 21.49
C SER A 931 -16.30 -7.34 21.47
N PRO A 932 -15.01 -7.55 21.15
CA PRO A 932 -14.41 -8.90 21.14
C PRO A 932 -14.44 -9.54 22.52
N TRP A 933 -14.38 -8.71 23.58
CA TRP A 933 -14.28 -9.17 24.95
C TRP A 933 -15.63 -9.63 25.53
N GLN A 934 -16.73 -9.43 24.79
CA GLN A 934 -18.08 -9.87 25.15
C GLN A 934 -18.43 -11.25 24.55
N VAL A 935 -17.47 -12.18 24.54
CA VAL A 935 -17.65 -13.55 24.01
C VAL A 935 -18.78 -14.32 24.71
N PHE A 936 -19.09 -13.98 25.97
CA PHE A 936 -20.10 -14.62 26.79
C PHE A 936 -21.45 -13.87 26.85
N GLY A 937 -21.63 -12.85 26.01
CA GLY A 937 -22.85 -12.04 25.96
C GLY A 937 -22.62 -10.55 26.29
N ARG A 938 -23.55 -9.71 25.83
CA ARG A 938 -23.50 -8.25 26.07
C ARG A 938 -23.89 -7.95 27.51
N HIS A 939 -23.09 -7.13 28.18
CA HIS A 939 -23.46 -6.63 29.51
C HIS A 939 -24.72 -5.74 29.45
N PRO A 940 -25.54 -5.72 30.52
CA PRO A 940 -26.64 -4.78 30.71
C PRO A 940 -26.22 -3.32 30.51
N MET A 941 -27.17 -2.46 30.14
CA MET A 941 -26.90 -1.04 29.87
C MET A 941 -26.23 -0.32 31.05
N GLU A 942 -26.64 -0.61 32.27
CA GLU A 942 -26.10 -0.02 33.51
C GLU A 942 -24.60 -0.30 33.66
N ILE A 943 -24.20 -1.57 33.50
CA ILE A 943 -22.80 -2.01 33.63
C ILE A 943 -21.94 -1.35 32.53
N ARG A 944 -22.47 -1.18 31.31
CA ARG A 944 -21.76 -0.49 30.24
C ARG A 944 -21.49 0.98 30.54
N MET A 945 -22.48 1.67 31.11
CA MET A 945 -22.33 3.08 31.52
C MET A 945 -21.30 3.23 32.65
N ILE A 946 -21.22 2.25 33.56
CA ILE A 946 -20.18 2.22 34.61
C ILE A 946 -18.78 2.14 33.98
N TYR A 947 -18.56 1.23 33.02
CA TYR A 947 -17.26 1.11 32.34
C TYR A 947 -16.89 2.37 31.55
N LEU A 948 -17.85 3.03 30.89
CA LEU A 948 -17.63 4.31 30.23
C LEU A 948 -17.31 5.43 31.23
N GLY A 949 -17.99 5.46 32.38
CA GLY A 949 -17.69 6.37 33.48
C GLY A 949 -16.29 6.16 34.06
N MET A 950 -15.90 4.90 34.29
CA MET A 950 -14.55 4.52 34.71
C MET A 950 -13.50 4.98 33.70
N PHE A 951 -13.75 4.82 32.40
CA PHE A 951 -12.85 5.30 31.35
C PHE A 951 -12.67 6.83 31.40
N LEU A 952 -13.76 7.59 31.59
CA LEU A 952 -13.69 9.04 31.70
C LEU A 952 -12.88 9.47 32.93
N VAL A 953 -13.22 8.94 34.11
CA VAL A 953 -12.53 9.24 35.38
C VAL A 953 -11.05 8.89 35.27
N PHE A 954 -10.72 7.71 34.76
CA PHE A 954 -9.34 7.27 34.57
C PHE A 954 -8.57 8.19 33.62
N SER A 955 -9.19 8.59 32.50
CA SER A 955 -8.58 9.52 31.54
C SER A 955 -8.36 10.91 32.12
N THR A 956 -9.29 11.40 32.94
CA THR A 956 -9.14 12.69 33.63
C THR A 956 -8.00 12.64 34.65
N ILE A 957 -7.88 11.57 35.44
CA ILE A 957 -6.80 11.39 36.41
C ILE A 957 -5.43 11.36 35.71
N VAL A 958 -5.30 10.57 34.65
CA VAL A 958 -4.04 10.41 33.91
C VAL A 958 -3.65 11.69 33.15
N GLY A 959 -4.63 12.44 32.63
CA GLY A 959 -4.37 13.70 31.91
C GLY A 959 -4.08 14.88 32.83
N LEU A 960 -4.96 15.15 33.79
CA LEU A 960 -4.90 16.35 34.62
C LEU A 960 -3.99 16.18 35.84
N GLY A 961 -3.81 14.96 36.35
CA GLY A 961 -2.97 14.69 37.53
C GLY A 961 -1.52 15.13 37.33
N PRO A 962 -0.78 14.56 36.35
CA PRO A 962 0.59 14.96 36.04
C PRO A 962 0.71 16.45 35.66
N LEU A 963 -0.27 16.97 34.89
CA LEU A 963 -0.27 18.36 34.44
C LEU A 963 -0.44 19.35 35.60
N SER A 964 -1.36 19.09 36.52
CA SER A 964 -1.59 19.96 37.69
C SER A 964 -0.38 19.99 38.62
N TYR A 965 0.21 18.82 38.89
CA TYR A 965 1.44 18.72 39.67
C TYR A 965 2.61 19.45 38.99
N ALA A 966 2.74 19.32 37.68
CA ALA A 966 3.72 20.04 36.88
C ALA A 966 3.56 21.56 37.00
N LEU A 967 2.34 22.10 36.90
CA LEU A 967 2.08 23.54 37.03
C LEU A 967 2.47 24.08 38.42
N THR A 968 2.25 23.32 39.48
CA THR A 968 2.70 23.68 40.84
C THR A 968 4.23 23.66 40.96
N ARG A 969 4.87 22.68 40.32
CA ARG A 969 6.34 22.56 40.33
C ARG A 969 7.02 23.68 39.54
N VAL A 970 6.42 24.12 38.43
CA VAL A 970 6.94 25.18 37.56
C VAL A 970 7.08 26.51 38.29
N LYS A 971 6.16 26.83 39.21
CA LYS A 971 6.25 28.03 40.04
C LYS A 971 7.52 28.05 40.92
N LYS A 972 8.07 26.88 41.28
CA LYS A 972 9.34 26.77 42.00
C LYS A 972 10.57 26.97 41.11
N PHE A 973 10.40 27.02 39.78
CA PHE A 973 11.47 27.35 38.83
C PHE A 973 11.44 28.84 38.41
N GLU A 974 10.33 29.54 38.67
CA GLU A 974 10.19 30.99 38.40
C GLU A 974 10.78 31.86 39.52
N HIS A 975 10.86 31.33 40.74
CA HIS A 975 11.50 31.92 41.92
C HIS A 975 12.78 31.16 42.24
#